data_AF-A0A946PZP4-F1
#
_entry.id   AF-A0A946PZP4-F1
#
_cell.length_a   1.000
_cell.length_b   1.000
_cell.length_c   1.000
_cell.angle_alpha   90.00
_cell.angle_beta   90.00
_cell.angle_gamma   90.00
#
_symmetry.space_group_name_H-M   'P 1'
#
loop_
_entity.id
_entity.type
_entity.pdbx_description
1 polymer ?
#
loop_
_entity_poly.entity_id
_entity_poly.type
_entity_poly.pdbx_seq_one_letter_code
_entity_poly.pdbx_strand_id
1 'polypeptide(L)'
;MSLSIIDNGLRIDGGLRYAWFKLNYTGVGDFYRCVALKELSEIPVTVREDYDLLGKQWAAVRGLHNAGVNFAYAAMGIYDPDHIGIVQYFGAAAEGLSEKEAASKALAGMATVEAVLANFPQSKLASPTAEWFEWYLDFITRRSKNVAAILGHPDPRQGKRGASGDGTLGDASDSDLAQEQNEILFRGLAKLRKNFIYQVLAEHISRGEMAETLVRIAEITSNVASRRRGSISYGFNLSIPLMAAVAQSQQAGVSQGEGVARSVQDGYSEGWGESHGVGLSESDGVATSHGTSESWTEGTSKGTSVSDGTSESHGSSSTSGSGQSSGGGWSQSSGWGVNVDAGKSILGNIPVIGGLLKGVSGGYNQSSGVSGFGSTSSFSSHSSSHSTGTSHSEGSSKGESQSHSHGTFSSTTNSHSEGKSESWGESQNQGRSHGEGISASSMAGRISGQGLVGGLSTGLLPGISINRSFQTEDDVADRVTEVLRGLESLVNQATAEGGFMTNAFVFTEDIEGAAAADALVPQAFHGVSVPTPVLTLHPLKEEEDALRTHALSFTPWVEADEGDPFGGQLWTRYATLMTAGQLAALTAPGLFEEGAASTVMAEIPEGMGFYPNMPGDIVLGHQYSPETADLTTAQVRLDFPNLMHTMFAGDTGFGKSVAAMRMLYETTLKHKTRSVVLDFGAGWRTMLNAPGLEGHLDIQQLWPDAVRPFRWNPLQIGRHISPETQWRAFADVFGGITQLGVKRQKQELLDSLRKLYLGHGVLIDDPDVRSDAQWGRVQAGDEANLTGANAGLPLGNLPTEQRQKLAVYRSAGVGLADLYQTIKERLETVPPRDTMLTGVLEGILFRMNPLVQGAASKQFAPGKDTVPVEDMSKPWGITIIEGGMFLDEFGKAFLLGWTGWHLYMDMVARRVHEVRDEPLLQIVYEEANKIFSKPEKNESGTDIAEQFGAQFRDGRKYGARFYVVSQAPSMIAQDIISSCTNITIGFLKNPDDKDLVMSALARSEKGFRDEEWRRFLDDIPIGMAIGRYPYTMDRRMQRPVLFRPLMLDVPEPSDADIEATLGGIKLHD
;
A
#
# COMPACT_ATOMS: atom_id res chain seq x y z
N MET A 1 44.97 -17.14 21.34
CA MET A 1 44.44 -17.48 22.68
C MET A 1 43.42 -18.59 22.46
N SER A 2 42.49 -18.89 23.38
CA SER A 2 41.42 -19.85 23.08
C SER A 2 40.11 -19.51 23.79
N LEU A 3 39.02 -19.55 23.01
CA LEU A 3 37.63 -19.51 23.46
C LEU A 3 37.15 -20.95 23.69
N SER A 4 36.44 -21.19 24.78
CA SER A 4 35.78 -22.48 25.05
C SER A 4 34.37 -22.28 25.63
N ILE A 5 33.43 -23.11 25.18
CA ILE A 5 32.06 -23.14 25.73
C ILE A 5 32.07 -24.07 26.95
N ILE A 6 31.74 -23.51 28.12
CA ILE A 6 31.64 -24.26 29.38
C ILE A 6 30.26 -24.90 29.52
N ASP A 7 29.22 -24.15 29.15
CA ASP A 7 27.81 -24.51 29.30
C ASP A 7 26.98 -23.68 28.31
N ASN A 8 25.83 -24.18 27.85
CA ASN A 8 24.95 -23.47 26.94
C ASN A 8 23.49 -23.94 27.05
N GLY A 9 22.56 -23.11 26.56
CA GLY A 9 21.16 -23.46 26.58
C GLY A 9 20.25 -22.50 25.83
N LEU A 10 19.01 -22.92 25.66
CA LEU A 10 17.96 -22.17 24.96
C LEU A 10 16.87 -21.76 25.94
N ARG A 11 16.41 -20.51 25.85
CA ARG A 11 15.24 -20.02 26.58
C ARG A 11 14.03 -20.00 25.67
N ILE A 12 13.09 -20.91 25.92
CA ILE A 12 11.84 -21.04 25.15
C ILE A 12 10.66 -20.58 26.01
N ASP A 13 9.83 -19.69 25.47
CA ASP A 13 8.64 -19.12 26.12
C ASP A 13 7.65 -18.66 25.03
N GLY A 14 6.74 -19.53 24.60
CA GLY A 14 5.89 -19.34 23.42
C GLY A 14 6.62 -19.38 22.06
N GLY A 15 7.96 -19.46 22.08
CA GLY A 15 8.89 -19.48 20.95
C GLY A 15 10.32 -19.37 21.48
N LEU A 16 11.34 -19.45 20.61
CA LEU A 16 12.72 -19.21 21.02
C LEU A 16 12.91 -17.73 21.37
N ARG A 17 13.28 -17.43 22.62
CA ARG A 17 13.45 -16.06 23.14
C ARG A 17 14.91 -15.58 23.10
N TYR A 18 15.84 -16.44 23.48
CA TYR A 18 17.29 -16.26 23.30
C TYR A 18 18.03 -17.58 23.49
N ALA A 19 19.22 -17.68 22.89
CA ALA A 19 20.23 -18.67 23.25
C ALA A 19 21.27 -18.02 24.17
N TRP A 20 21.83 -18.78 25.10
CA TRP A 20 22.89 -18.33 26.01
C TRP A 20 24.06 -19.31 26.01
N PHE A 21 25.26 -18.76 26.15
CA PHE A 21 26.52 -19.49 26.18
C PHE A 21 27.35 -18.96 27.35
N LYS A 22 27.76 -19.85 28.25
CA LYS A 22 28.79 -19.57 29.25
C LYS A 22 30.15 -19.87 28.63
N LEU A 23 30.98 -18.85 28.50
CA LEU A 23 32.23 -18.87 27.77
C LEU A 23 33.41 -18.66 28.72
N ASN A 24 34.51 -19.38 28.50
CA ASN A 24 35.81 -19.03 29.06
C ASN A 24 36.72 -18.58 27.92
N TYR A 25 37.26 -17.37 28.04
CA TYR A 25 38.26 -16.85 27.10
C TYR A 25 39.60 -16.69 27.81
N THR A 26 40.64 -17.31 27.24
CA THR A 26 41.95 -17.43 27.87
C THR A 26 42.60 -16.05 28.06
N GLY A 27 42.64 -15.57 29.32
CA GLY A 27 43.18 -14.25 29.68
C GLY A 27 42.13 -13.21 30.08
N VAL A 28 40.86 -13.42 29.75
CA VAL A 28 39.73 -12.54 30.13
C VAL A 28 38.88 -13.14 31.24
N GLY A 29 38.64 -14.47 31.22
CA GLY A 29 37.91 -15.21 32.25
C GLY A 29 36.56 -15.76 31.78
N ASP A 30 35.70 -16.11 32.75
CA ASP A 30 34.34 -16.62 32.53
C ASP A 30 33.34 -15.47 32.32
N PHE A 31 32.53 -15.55 31.27
CA PHE A 31 31.42 -14.61 31.01
C PHE A 31 30.24 -15.31 30.33
N TYR A 32 29.12 -14.60 30.18
CA TYR A 32 27.94 -15.06 29.44
C TYR A 32 27.75 -14.22 28.18
N ARG A 33 27.59 -14.90 27.04
CA ARG A 33 27.11 -14.31 25.78
C ARG A 33 25.68 -14.79 25.55
N CYS A 34 24.75 -13.86 25.33
CA CYS A 34 23.38 -14.17 24.97
C CYS A 34 23.07 -13.59 23.59
N VAL A 35 22.31 -14.31 22.78
CA VAL A 35 21.85 -13.87 21.47
C VAL A 35 20.33 -14.05 21.37
N ALA A 36 19.64 -12.97 21.01
CA ALA A 36 18.23 -12.97 20.68
C ALA A 36 18.10 -12.81 19.16
N LEU A 37 17.41 -13.75 18.52
CA LEU A 37 17.20 -13.80 17.08
C LEU A 37 15.70 -13.80 16.79
N LYS A 38 15.32 -13.21 15.66
CA LYS A 38 14.00 -13.37 15.04
C LYS A 38 14.13 -13.69 13.57
N GLU A 39 13.13 -14.37 13.05
CA GLU A 39 13.05 -14.87 11.69
C GLU A 39 12.26 -13.91 10.80
N LEU A 40 12.80 -13.57 9.63
CA LEU A 40 12.05 -12.79 8.64
C LEU A 40 10.94 -13.66 8.06
N SER A 41 9.69 -13.33 8.37
CA SER A 41 8.52 -14.10 7.96
C SER A 41 7.76 -13.48 6.80
N GLU A 42 7.76 -12.15 6.67
CA GLU A 42 7.09 -11.43 5.57
C GLU A 42 7.90 -10.18 5.20
N ILE A 43 7.99 -9.88 3.90
CA ILE A 43 8.51 -8.62 3.36
C ILE A 43 7.80 -8.32 2.02
N PRO A 44 7.14 -7.15 1.83
CA PRO A 44 6.28 -6.95 0.66
C PRO A 44 7.01 -6.90 -0.69
N VAL A 45 6.30 -7.27 -1.77
CA VAL A 45 6.80 -7.23 -3.17
C VAL A 45 7.26 -5.83 -3.59
N THR A 46 6.59 -4.79 -3.11
CA THR A 46 6.93 -3.38 -3.38
C THR A 46 8.36 -3.05 -2.97
N VAL A 47 8.90 -3.71 -1.95
CA VAL A 47 10.30 -3.56 -1.53
C VAL A 47 11.29 -4.07 -2.58
N ARG A 48 10.88 -5.04 -3.41
CA ARG A 48 11.66 -5.56 -4.55
C ARG A 48 11.52 -4.70 -5.81
N GLU A 49 10.38 -4.03 -5.97
CA GLU A 49 10.17 -3.03 -7.02
C GLU A 49 10.83 -1.68 -6.66
N ASP A 50 11.29 -1.49 -5.41
CA ASP A 50 11.99 -0.31 -4.91
C ASP A 50 13.51 -0.38 -5.12
N TYR A 51 14.05 0.65 -5.76
CA TYR A 51 15.48 0.76 -6.10
C TYR A 51 16.38 1.14 -4.90
N ASP A 52 15.81 1.44 -3.72
CA ASP A 52 16.54 1.96 -2.54
C ASP A 52 16.55 1.02 -1.31
N LEU A 53 16.43 -0.31 -1.50
CA LEU A 53 16.54 -1.29 -0.41
C LEU A 53 17.87 -1.16 0.37
N LEU A 54 18.99 -0.94 -0.32
CA LEU A 54 20.28 -0.74 0.33
C LEU A 54 20.33 0.54 1.17
N GLY A 55 19.64 1.62 0.76
CA GLY A 55 19.49 2.84 1.55
C GLY A 55 18.66 2.63 2.81
N LYS A 56 17.56 1.86 2.72
CA LYS A 56 16.76 1.44 3.88
C LYS A 56 17.58 0.63 4.89
N GLN A 57 18.39 -0.33 4.42
CA GLN A 57 19.27 -1.12 5.28
C GLN A 57 20.40 -0.27 5.88
N TRP A 58 21.00 0.65 5.11
CA TRP A 58 22.01 1.58 5.63
C TRP A 58 21.47 2.45 6.76
N ALA A 59 20.27 3.01 6.59
CA ALA A 59 19.59 3.76 7.63
C ALA A 59 19.31 2.90 8.87
N ALA A 60 18.94 1.62 8.69
CA ALA A 60 18.69 0.70 9.79
C ALA A 60 19.97 0.37 10.58
N VAL A 61 21.04 -0.03 9.90
CA VAL A 61 22.36 -0.33 10.49
C VAL A 61 22.95 0.89 11.20
N ARG A 62 22.79 2.09 10.63
CA ARG A 62 23.16 3.35 11.29
C ARG A 62 22.34 3.60 12.56
N GLY A 63 21.07 3.21 12.60
CA GLY A 63 20.25 3.20 13.81
C GLY A 63 20.82 2.28 14.89
N LEU A 64 21.20 1.05 14.53
CA LEU A 64 21.83 0.07 15.43
C LEU A 64 23.14 0.57 16.03
N HIS A 65 23.99 1.22 15.22
CA HIS A 65 25.26 1.80 15.70
C HIS A 65 25.02 2.82 16.80
N ASN A 66 24.13 3.79 16.56
CA ASN A 66 23.83 4.84 17.53
C ASN A 66 23.16 4.32 18.81
N ALA A 67 22.52 3.15 18.76
CA ALA A 67 21.96 2.46 19.91
C ALA A 67 22.98 1.56 20.66
N GLY A 68 24.20 1.39 20.16
CA GLY A 68 25.23 0.54 20.77
C GLY A 68 24.91 -0.95 20.66
N VAL A 69 24.20 -1.38 19.61
CA VAL A 69 23.76 -2.77 19.44
C VAL A 69 24.80 -3.58 18.67
N ASN A 70 25.27 -4.67 19.26
CA ASN A 70 26.01 -5.71 18.55
C ASN A 70 25.03 -6.52 17.72
N PHE A 71 25.11 -6.37 16.40
CA PHE A 71 24.14 -6.89 15.45
C PHE A 71 24.56 -8.27 14.95
N ALA A 72 23.59 -9.19 14.86
CA ALA A 72 23.77 -10.51 14.30
C ALA A 72 22.77 -10.72 13.15
N TYR A 73 23.30 -11.10 11.99
CA TYR A 73 22.52 -11.54 10.84
C TYR A 73 22.96 -12.95 10.45
N ALA A 74 22.02 -13.82 10.10
CA ALA A 74 22.35 -15.11 9.53
C ALA A 74 21.32 -15.49 8.47
N ALA A 75 21.78 -15.98 7.33
CA ALA A 75 20.95 -16.62 6.32
C ALA A 75 21.38 -18.08 6.17
N MET A 76 20.44 -19.00 5.99
CA MET A 76 20.74 -20.40 5.71
C MET A 76 19.91 -20.90 4.54
N GLY A 77 20.54 -21.69 3.67
CA GLY A 77 19.86 -22.45 2.63
C GLY A 77 19.69 -23.89 3.08
N ILE A 78 18.44 -24.34 3.19
CA ILE A 78 18.07 -25.72 3.55
C ILE A 78 17.40 -26.37 2.34
N TYR A 79 18.13 -27.25 1.67
CA TYR A 79 17.70 -27.95 0.45
C TYR A 79 17.69 -29.48 0.59
N ASP A 80 18.35 -30.03 1.62
CA ASP A 80 18.35 -31.46 1.95
C ASP A 80 18.39 -31.66 3.49
N PRO A 81 17.60 -32.59 4.06
CA PRO A 81 16.69 -33.53 3.38
C PRO A 81 15.36 -32.91 2.94
N ASP A 82 14.91 -31.87 3.63
CA ASP A 82 13.69 -31.13 3.33
C ASP A 82 14.00 -29.83 2.60
N HIS A 83 13.28 -29.54 1.52
CA HIS A 83 13.48 -28.35 0.70
C HIS A 83 12.68 -27.18 1.28
N ILE A 84 13.28 -26.44 2.22
CA ILE A 84 12.69 -25.25 2.85
C ILE A 84 13.10 -23.97 2.10
N GLY A 85 14.29 -23.96 1.48
CA GLY A 85 14.85 -22.79 0.81
C GLY A 85 15.65 -21.90 1.77
N ILE A 86 15.59 -20.57 1.55
CA ILE A 86 16.32 -19.59 2.38
C ILE A 86 15.53 -19.20 3.64
N VAL A 87 16.16 -19.33 4.80
CA VAL A 87 15.68 -18.82 6.10
C VAL A 87 16.62 -17.71 6.57
N GLN A 88 16.09 -16.56 7.00
CA GLN A 88 16.88 -15.40 7.43
C GLN A 88 16.57 -15.00 8.87
N TYR A 89 17.62 -14.85 9.67
CA TYR A 89 17.59 -14.41 11.06
C TYR A 89 18.24 -13.04 11.22
N PHE A 90 17.52 -12.15 11.90
CA PHE A 90 18.00 -10.84 12.35
C PHE A 90 17.99 -10.83 13.87
N GLY A 91 19.02 -10.26 14.50
CA GLY A 91 19.04 -10.20 15.94
C GLY A 91 20.19 -9.42 16.55
N ALA A 92 20.28 -9.53 17.87
CA ALA A 92 21.29 -8.84 18.66
C ALA A 92 21.92 -9.79 19.67
N ALA A 93 23.21 -9.61 19.88
CA ALA A 93 23.99 -10.33 20.86
C ALA A 93 24.51 -9.39 21.95
N ALA A 94 24.77 -9.90 23.15
CA ALA A 94 25.34 -9.10 24.23
C ALA A 94 26.04 -9.95 25.28
N GLU A 95 26.94 -9.30 26.03
CA GLU A 95 27.77 -9.92 27.06
C GLU A 95 27.48 -9.37 28.46
N GLY A 96 27.71 -10.22 29.45
CA GLY A 96 27.52 -9.89 30.86
C GLY A 96 28.16 -10.92 31.79
N LEU A 97 28.26 -10.57 33.07
CA LEU A 97 28.82 -11.45 34.10
C LEU A 97 27.81 -12.52 34.56
N SER A 98 26.55 -12.41 34.11
CA SER A 98 25.49 -13.38 34.35
C SER A 98 24.57 -13.51 33.14
N GLU A 99 23.97 -14.69 32.95
CA GLU A 99 22.94 -14.98 31.93
C GLU A 99 21.86 -13.89 31.88
N LYS A 100 21.34 -13.47 33.05
CA LYS A 100 20.26 -12.47 33.14
C LYS A 100 20.68 -11.09 32.65
N GLU A 101 21.92 -10.68 32.91
CA GLU A 101 22.44 -9.39 32.47
C GLU A 101 22.65 -9.40 30.95
N ALA A 102 23.32 -10.43 30.43
CA ALA A 102 23.56 -10.61 29.00
C ALA A 102 22.24 -10.72 28.22
N ALA A 103 21.28 -11.52 28.72
CA ALA A 103 19.96 -11.68 28.11
C ALA A 103 19.15 -10.37 28.12
N SER A 104 19.23 -9.58 29.19
CA SER A 104 18.54 -8.29 29.24
C SER A 104 19.07 -7.29 28.20
N LYS A 105 20.39 -7.27 27.98
CA LYS A 105 21.02 -6.44 26.94
C LYS A 105 20.69 -6.96 25.53
N ALA A 106 20.79 -8.27 25.29
CA ALA A 106 20.48 -8.88 24.00
C ALA A 106 19.01 -8.67 23.59
N LEU A 107 18.07 -8.79 24.53
CA LEU A 107 16.65 -8.54 24.26
C LEU A 107 16.33 -7.05 24.00
N ALA A 108 17.03 -6.12 24.65
CA ALA A 108 16.92 -4.69 24.35
C ALA A 108 17.52 -4.34 22.97
N GLY A 109 18.63 -4.98 22.61
CA GLY A 109 19.20 -4.91 21.26
C GLY A 109 18.24 -5.48 20.20
N MET A 110 17.61 -6.62 20.47
CA MET A 110 16.62 -7.23 19.57
C MET A 110 15.44 -6.30 19.33
N ALA A 111 14.86 -5.71 20.38
CA ALA A 111 13.79 -4.73 20.24
C ALA A 111 14.21 -3.50 19.41
N THR A 112 15.49 -3.14 19.42
CA THR A 112 16.05 -2.09 18.55
C THR A 112 16.17 -2.56 17.11
N VAL A 113 16.58 -3.81 16.87
CA VAL A 113 16.59 -4.46 15.53
C VAL A 113 15.18 -4.49 14.92
N GLU A 114 14.15 -4.83 15.70
CA GLU A 114 12.76 -4.75 15.22
C GLU A 114 12.36 -3.31 14.86
N ALA A 115 12.73 -2.34 15.70
CA ALA A 115 12.38 -0.94 15.49
C ALA A 115 13.04 -0.32 14.25
N VAL A 116 14.29 -0.68 13.93
CA VAL A 116 14.97 -0.16 12.72
C VAL A 116 14.52 -0.86 11.44
N LEU A 117 14.03 -2.10 11.52
CA LEU A 117 13.47 -2.82 10.38
C LEU A 117 12.10 -2.28 9.94
N ALA A 118 11.48 -1.40 10.73
CA ALA A 118 10.35 -0.59 10.27
C ALA A 118 10.66 0.31 9.05
N ASN A 119 11.95 0.49 8.69
CA ASN A 119 12.36 1.07 7.39
C ASN A 119 11.90 0.23 6.18
N PHE A 120 11.53 -1.03 6.40
CA PHE A 120 10.87 -1.92 5.43
C PHE A 120 9.38 -2.00 5.82
N PRO A 121 8.49 -1.25 5.13
CA PRO A 121 7.06 -1.20 5.45
C PRO A 121 6.43 -2.59 5.51
N GLN A 122 5.54 -2.81 6.48
CA GLN A 122 4.80 -4.06 6.69
C GLN A 122 5.66 -5.34 6.79
N SER A 123 6.99 -5.24 6.94
CA SER A 123 7.85 -6.40 7.18
C SER A 123 7.58 -7.01 8.56
N LYS A 124 7.66 -8.34 8.67
CA LYS A 124 7.37 -9.06 9.91
C LYS A 124 8.53 -9.95 10.36
N LEU A 125 8.80 -9.88 11.66
CA LEU A 125 9.76 -10.73 12.36
C LEU A 125 9.03 -11.69 13.32
N ALA A 126 9.13 -12.98 13.04
CA ALA A 126 8.60 -14.06 13.86
C ALA A 126 9.63 -14.57 14.89
N SER A 127 9.17 -15.35 15.88
CA SER A 127 10.11 -16.12 16.71
C SER A 127 10.70 -17.26 15.86
N PRO A 128 12.01 -17.55 15.93
CA PRO A 128 12.62 -18.58 15.08
C PRO A 128 11.98 -19.95 15.25
N THR A 129 11.73 -20.63 14.14
CA THR A 129 11.23 -22.01 14.14
C THR A 129 12.26 -22.94 14.79
N ALA A 130 11.84 -23.68 15.82
CA ALA A 130 12.75 -24.47 16.66
C ALA A 130 13.53 -25.53 15.87
N GLU A 131 12.88 -26.19 14.90
CA GLU A 131 13.48 -27.21 14.03
C GLU A 131 14.59 -26.62 13.14
N TRP A 132 14.37 -25.41 12.58
CA TRP A 132 15.35 -24.73 11.74
C TRP A 132 16.52 -24.17 12.55
N PHE A 133 16.26 -23.72 13.78
CA PHE A 133 17.34 -23.32 14.69
C PHE A 133 18.15 -24.52 15.20
N GLU A 134 17.54 -25.68 15.43
CA GLU A 134 18.27 -26.92 15.74
C GLU A 134 19.11 -27.38 14.53
N TRP A 135 18.56 -27.32 13.31
CA TRP A 135 19.30 -27.56 12.07
C TRP A 135 20.51 -26.63 11.95
N TYR A 136 20.35 -25.34 12.24
CA TYR A 136 21.44 -24.35 12.23
C TYR A 136 22.60 -24.74 13.15
N LEU A 137 22.30 -25.14 14.39
CA LEU A 137 23.30 -25.56 15.37
C LEU A 137 23.99 -26.88 14.97
N ASP A 138 23.24 -27.86 14.47
CA ASP A 138 23.80 -29.14 13.95
C ASP A 138 24.64 -28.91 12.68
N PHE A 139 24.29 -27.93 11.85
CA PHE A 139 25.04 -27.62 10.62
C PHE A 139 26.41 -27.01 10.90
N ILE A 140 26.50 -26.02 11.81
CA ILE A 140 27.80 -25.42 12.21
C ILE A 140 28.69 -26.46 12.90
N THR A 141 28.11 -27.34 13.72
CA THR A 141 28.88 -28.27 14.57
C THR A 141 29.22 -29.61 13.93
N ARG A 142 28.40 -30.13 13.00
CA ARG A 142 28.56 -31.49 12.46
C ARG A 142 28.45 -31.64 10.94
N ARG A 143 27.54 -30.90 10.27
CA ARG A 143 27.28 -31.14 8.82
C ARG A 143 28.22 -30.37 7.90
N SER A 144 28.52 -29.11 8.21
CA SER A 144 29.40 -28.28 7.38
C SER A 144 30.83 -28.81 7.39
N LYS A 145 31.34 -29.19 6.22
CA LYS A 145 32.71 -29.72 6.06
C LYS A 145 33.73 -28.65 5.71
N ASN A 146 33.26 -27.50 5.24
CA ASN A 146 34.09 -26.35 4.89
C ASN A 146 33.52 -25.10 5.54
N VAL A 147 34.42 -24.20 5.94
CA VAL A 147 34.10 -22.85 6.41
C VAL A 147 35.07 -21.87 5.77
N ALA A 148 34.55 -20.72 5.35
CA ALA A 148 35.34 -19.63 4.81
C ALA A 148 34.95 -18.30 5.45
N ALA A 149 35.93 -17.48 5.78
CA ALA A 149 35.73 -16.11 6.25
C ALA A 149 35.68 -15.14 5.05
N ILE A 150 34.79 -14.16 5.11
CA ILE A 150 34.72 -13.06 4.15
C ILE A 150 35.48 -11.88 4.76
N LEU A 151 36.54 -11.44 4.07
CA LEU A 151 37.43 -10.37 4.53
C LEU A 151 37.51 -9.24 3.50
N GLY A 152 37.81 -8.03 3.98
CA GLY A 152 37.83 -6.83 3.16
C GLY A 152 36.49 -6.10 3.13
N HIS A 153 36.47 -4.98 2.43
CA HIS A 153 35.35 -4.04 2.44
C HIS A 153 34.42 -4.30 1.23
N PRO A 154 33.12 -4.57 1.45
CA PRO A 154 32.15 -4.66 0.36
C PRO A 154 31.96 -3.29 -0.30
N ASP A 155 31.72 -3.29 -1.62
CA ASP A 155 31.35 -2.10 -2.38
C ASP A 155 29.82 -1.98 -2.43
N PRO A 156 29.18 -1.01 -1.72
CA PRO A 156 27.73 -0.94 -1.62
C PRO A 156 27.11 -0.42 -2.92
N ARG A 157 26.46 -1.30 -3.68
CA ARG A 157 25.88 -0.96 -4.99
C ARG A 157 24.44 -0.45 -4.83
N GLN A 158 24.26 0.88 -4.90
CA GLN A 158 22.93 1.49 -4.94
C GLN A 158 22.38 1.52 -6.37
N GLY A 159 21.09 1.17 -6.53
CA GLY A 159 20.36 1.46 -7.76
C GLY A 159 20.25 2.97 -7.96
N LYS A 160 20.65 3.49 -9.13
CA LYS A 160 20.48 4.92 -9.42
C LYS A 160 18.98 5.23 -9.50
N ARG A 161 18.52 6.21 -8.71
CA ARG A 161 17.21 6.84 -8.92
C ARG A 161 17.14 7.37 -10.35
N GLY A 162 16.34 6.70 -11.18
CA GLY A 162 15.91 7.18 -12.48
C GLY A 162 15.00 8.40 -12.31
N ALA A 163 15.58 9.57 -12.04
CA ALA A 163 14.86 10.83 -12.14
C ALA A 163 14.60 11.12 -13.63
N SER A 164 13.47 10.64 -14.15
CA SER A 164 12.97 10.95 -15.49
C SER A 164 12.51 12.42 -15.57
N GLY A 165 13.47 13.34 -15.43
CA GLY A 165 13.30 14.78 -15.59
C GLY A 165 13.79 15.32 -16.93
N ASP A 166 14.47 14.49 -17.73
CA ASP A 166 14.90 14.82 -19.09
C ASP A 166 14.69 13.63 -20.03
N GLY A 167 14.49 13.90 -21.32
CA GLY A 167 13.97 12.95 -22.33
C GLY A 167 14.96 11.90 -22.83
N THR A 168 16.00 11.57 -22.06
CA THR A 168 16.96 10.52 -22.39
C THR A 168 16.45 9.16 -21.91
N LEU A 169 16.47 8.15 -22.79
CA LEU A 169 16.32 6.77 -22.33
C LEU A 169 17.52 6.45 -21.42
N GLY A 170 17.24 6.15 -20.16
CA GLY A 170 18.24 5.60 -19.25
C GLY A 170 18.79 4.28 -19.80
N ASP A 171 20.09 4.07 -19.64
CA ASP A 171 20.76 2.85 -20.08
C ASP A 171 20.32 1.68 -19.20
N ALA A 172 19.56 0.75 -19.78
CA ALA A 172 19.00 -0.40 -19.05
C ALA A 172 20.07 -1.38 -18.51
N SER A 173 21.34 -1.22 -18.90
CA SER A 173 22.45 -1.99 -18.34
C SER A 173 22.81 -1.60 -16.89
N ASP A 174 22.50 -0.37 -16.47
CA ASP A 174 22.72 0.09 -15.08
C ASP A 174 21.59 -0.38 -14.14
N SER A 175 20.41 -0.74 -14.67
CA SER A 175 19.28 -1.25 -13.88
C SER A 175 19.37 -2.73 -13.54
N ASP A 176 20.00 -3.56 -14.37
CA ASP A 176 20.22 -4.99 -14.06
C ASP A 176 21.21 -5.19 -12.89
N LEU A 177 22.05 -4.18 -12.60
CA LEU A 177 22.97 -4.16 -11.46
C LEU A 177 22.31 -3.84 -10.11
N ALA A 178 21.00 -3.53 -10.10
CA ALA A 178 20.21 -3.36 -8.88
C ALA A 178 19.70 -4.69 -8.28
N GLN A 179 20.09 -5.84 -8.83
CA GLN A 179 19.92 -7.14 -8.16
C GLN A 179 20.74 -7.18 -6.87
N GLU A 180 20.13 -7.64 -5.78
CA GLU A 180 20.67 -7.45 -4.43
C GLU A 180 21.94 -8.27 -4.21
N GLN A 181 22.94 -7.70 -3.52
CA GLN A 181 24.25 -8.33 -3.39
C GLN A 181 24.17 -9.69 -2.66
N ASN A 182 23.38 -9.76 -1.59
CA ASN A 182 23.07 -11.02 -0.89
C ASN A 182 22.30 -12.03 -1.77
N GLU A 183 21.37 -11.54 -2.60
CA GLU A 183 20.56 -12.36 -3.50
C GLU A 183 21.42 -13.05 -4.58
N ILE A 184 22.48 -12.42 -5.08
CA ILE A 184 23.45 -13.04 -6.00
C ILE A 184 24.08 -14.29 -5.37
N LEU A 185 24.54 -14.19 -4.12
CA LEU A 185 25.13 -15.31 -3.38
C LEU A 185 24.10 -16.42 -3.14
N PHE A 186 22.92 -16.06 -2.62
CA PHE A 186 21.88 -17.04 -2.28
C PHE A 186 21.33 -17.74 -3.52
N ARG A 187 21.03 -17.02 -4.62
CA ARG A 187 20.60 -17.61 -5.90
C ARG A 187 21.65 -18.55 -6.49
N GLY A 188 22.94 -18.20 -6.36
CA GLY A 188 24.03 -19.05 -6.83
C GLY A 188 24.12 -20.39 -6.10
N LEU A 189 24.02 -20.39 -4.76
CA LEU A 189 24.04 -21.60 -3.94
C LEU A 189 22.72 -22.40 -4.06
N ALA A 190 21.57 -21.72 -4.14
CA ALA A 190 20.25 -22.32 -4.38
C ALA A 190 20.18 -23.09 -5.70
N LYS A 191 20.74 -22.52 -6.77
CA LYS A 191 20.82 -23.16 -8.10
C LYS A 191 21.59 -24.48 -8.07
N LEU A 192 22.55 -24.62 -7.15
CA LEU A 192 23.32 -25.84 -6.92
C LEU A 192 22.72 -26.74 -5.81
N ARG A 193 21.61 -26.30 -5.18
CA ARG A 193 20.94 -26.93 -4.03
C ARG A 193 21.91 -27.31 -2.91
N LYS A 194 22.86 -26.43 -2.62
CA LYS A 194 23.86 -26.67 -1.56
C LYS A 194 23.33 -26.12 -0.24
N ASN A 195 23.32 -26.97 0.78
CA ASN A 195 23.09 -26.53 2.15
C ASN A 195 24.21 -25.56 2.57
N PHE A 196 23.85 -24.41 3.13
CA PHE A 196 24.82 -23.41 3.60
C PHE A 196 24.32 -22.59 4.78
N ILE A 197 25.25 -22.02 5.53
CA ILE A 197 25.00 -20.91 6.47
C ILE A 197 25.91 -19.75 6.10
N TYR A 198 25.33 -18.57 5.91
CA TYR A 198 25.98 -17.28 5.85
C TYR A 198 25.72 -16.56 7.18
N GLN A 199 26.75 -16.25 7.95
CA GLN A 199 26.62 -15.59 9.27
C GLN A 199 27.44 -14.30 9.28
N VAL A 200 26.85 -13.20 9.75
CA VAL A 200 27.51 -11.91 9.95
C VAL A 200 27.31 -11.47 11.40
N LEU A 201 28.42 -11.27 12.11
CA LEU A 201 28.47 -10.76 13.48
C LEU A 201 29.16 -9.39 13.44
N ALA A 202 28.45 -8.35 13.85
CA ALA A 202 28.93 -6.97 13.81
C ALA A 202 28.95 -6.37 15.23
N GLU A 203 30.13 -6.26 15.81
CA GLU A 203 30.34 -5.61 17.10
C GLU A 203 30.39 -4.09 16.92
N HIS A 204 29.59 -3.36 17.71
CA HIS A 204 29.62 -1.91 17.70
C HIS A 204 30.97 -1.41 18.26
N ILE A 205 31.63 -0.53 17.51
CA ILE A 205 32.80 0.22 17.99
C ILE A 205 32.35 1.61 18.39
N SER A 206 32.76 2.07 19.57
CA SER A 206 32.38 3.40 20.06
C SER A 206 33.02 4.52 19.24
N ARG A 207 32.36 5.69 19.21
CA ARG A 207 32.92 6.88 18.54
C ARG A 207 34.26 7.35 19.13
N GLY A 208 34.56 6.99 20.39
CA GLY A 208 35.87 7.24 21.01
C GLY A 208 36.96 6.37 20.40
N GLU A 209 36.75 5.05 20.38
CA GLU A 209 37.69 4.08 19.80
C GLU A 209 37.92 4.31 18.30
N MET A 210 36.87 4.71 17.56
CA MET A 210 37.01 5.10 16.15
C MET A 210 37.88 6.36 15.97
N ALA A 211 37.73 7.36 16.85
CA ALA A 211 38.54 8.57 16.81
C ALA A 211 40.02 8.28 17.15
N GLU A 212 40.30 7.41 18.12
CA GLU A 212 41.66 6.94 18.43
C GLU A 212 42.28 6.18 17.25
N THR A 213 41.49 5.32 16.60
CA THR A 213 41.88 4.59 15.38
C THR A 213 42.21 5.55 14.23
N LEU A 214 41.38 6.59 14.02
CA LEU A 214 41.61 7.63 13.00
C LEU A 214 42.91 8.39 13.25
N VAL A 215 43.17 8.81 14.50
CA VAL A 215 44.42 9.49 14.88
C VAL A 215 45.63 8.62 14.58
N ARG A 216 45.60 7.34 14.98
CA ARG A 216 46.71 6.41 14.76
C ARG A 216 46.98 6.15 13.27
N ILE A 217 45.93 6.03 12.46
CA ILE A 217 46.08 5.90 11.00
C ILE A 217 46.69 7.18 10.43
N ALA A 218 46.19 8.37 10.80
CA ALA A 218 46.74 9.64 10.34
C ALA A 218 48.22 9.82 10.71
N GLU A 219 48.65 9.37 11.90
CA GLU A 219 50.08 9.34 12.29
C GLU A 219 50.91 8.41 11.38
N ILE A 220 50.43 7.19 11.11
CA ILE A 220 51.11 6.23 10.22
C ILE A 220 51.16 6.77 8.79
N THR A 221 50.03 7.26 8.26
CA THR A 221 49.92 7.90 6.93
C THR A 221 50.86 9.08 6.81
N SER A 222 50.93 9.96 7.81
CA SER A 222 51.82 11.13 7.81
C SER A 222 53.30 10.73 7.77
N ASN A 223 53.69 9.73 8.56
CA ASN A 223 55.05 9.19 8.56
C ASN A 223 55.47 8.64 7.20
N VAL A 224 54.60 7.90 6.49
CA VAL A 224 54.88 7.42 5.13
C VAL A 224 54.83 8.55 4.10
N ALA A 225 53.82 9.42 4.18
CA ALA A 225 53.64 10.55 3.27
C ALA A 225 54.83 11.52 3.28
N SER A 226 55.49 11.68 4.44
CA SER A 226 56.71 12.50 4.57
C SER A 226 57.88 12.02 3.71
N ARG A 227 57.90 10.74 3.30
CA ARG A 227 58.98 10.14 2.49
C ARG A 227 58.79 10.34 1.00
N ARG A 228 57.57 10.67 0.54
CA ARG A 228 57.22 10.81 -0.89
C ARG A 228 58.15 11.76 -1.65
N ARG A 229 58.63 12.83 -0.99
CA ARG A 229 59.52 13.83 -1.61
C ARG A 229 60.71 14.16 -0.72
N GLY A 230 61.86 13.59 -1.07
CA GLY A 230 63.16 13.92 -0.48
C GLY A 230 63.91 15.00 -1.28
N SER A 231 64.83 15.69 -0.62
CA SER A 231 65.88 16.48 -1.30
C SER A 231 67.26 16.05 -0.80
N ILE A 232 68.12 15.63 -1.74
CA ILE A 232 69.48 15.20 -1.45
C ILE A 232 70.43 16.23 -2.07
N SER A 233 71.09 17.01 -1.22
CA SER A 233 72.07 18.03 -1.63
C SER A 233 73.50 17.57 -1.35
N TYR A 234 74.29 17.41 -2.40
CA TYR A 234 75.74 17.22 -2.30
C TYR A 234 76.44 18.57 -2.44
N GLY A 235 77.17 18.99 -1.40
CA GLY A 235 77.96 20.21 -1.38
C GLY A 235 79.43 19.93 -1.08
N PHE A 236 80.33 20.39 -1.96
CA PHE A 236 81.78 20.29 -1.75
C PHE A 236 82.36 21.69 -1.50
N ASN A 237 83.06 21.87 -0.38
CA ASN A 237 83.66 23.14 0.04
C ASN A 237 85.14 22.93 0.37
N LEU A 238 86.03 23.71 -0.26
CA LEU A 238 87.47 23.68 -0.01
C LEU A 238 87.93 25.03 0.56
N SER A 239 88.64 25.01 1.69
CA SER A 239 89.21 26.21 2.33
C SER A 239 90.64 25.94 2.80
N ILE A 240 91.53 26.94 2.66
CA ILE A 240 92.96 26.84 2.98
C ILE A 240 93.24 27.66 4.26
N PRO A 241 93.71 27.07 5.36
CA PRO A 241 93.91 27.77 6.63
C PRO A 241 95.35 28.25 6.86
N LEU A 242 95.49 29.32 7.66
CA LEU A 242 96.74 29.73 8.31
C LEU A 242 96.47 30.05 9.79
N MET A 243 97.28 29.46 10.68
CA MET A 243 97.27 29.62 12.16
C MET A 243 97.73 31.03 12.57
N ALA A 244 97.44 31.62 13.74
CA ALA A 244 96.81 31.17 15.01
C ALA A 244 95.99 32.35 15.60
N ALA A 245 95.39 32.36 16.81
CA ALA A 245 95.47 31.49 18.00
C ALA A 245 94.13 31.51 18.79
N VAL A 246 94.14 31.19 20.10
CA VAL A 246 92.93 30.93 20.92
C VAL A 246 92.67 32.01 21.98
N ALA A 247 91.44 32.54 22.01
CA ALA A 247 90.85 33.26 23.14
C ALA A 247 89.31 33.08 23.13
N GLN A 248 88.67 33.15 24.31
CA GLN A 248 87.28 32.73 24.53
C GLN A 248 86.38 33.94 24.87
N SER A 249 85.41 34.25 24.01
CA SER A 249 84.41 35.31 24.24
C SER A 249 83.06 34.93 23.63
N GLN A 250 81.96 35.18 24.35
CA GLN A 250 80.61 35.07 23.80
C GLN A 250 80.28 36.31 22.95
N GLN A 251 79.83 36.12 21.70
CA GLN A 251 79.31 37.23 20.89
C GLN A 251 78.25 36.73 19.90
N ALA A 252 77.12 37.44 19.82
CA ALA A 252 76.10 37.21 18.81
C ALA A 252 76.48 37.94 17.52
N GLY A 253 76.56 37.20 16.40
CA GLY A 253 76.89 37.74 15.08
C GLY A 253 75.67 37.81 14.16
N VAL A 254 75.63 38.84 13.32
CA VAL A 254 74.72 38.94 12.16
C VAL A 254 75.61 38.89 10.91
N SER A 255 75.40 37.89 10.07
CA SER A 255 76.04 37.81 8.75
C SER A 255 75.06 38.27 7.68
N GLN A 256 75.51 39.18 6.81
CA GLN A 256 74.79 39.61 5.61
C GLN A 256 75.62 39.24 4.39
N GLY A 257 75.02 38.52 3.44
CA GLY A 257 75.67 38.09 2.21
C GLY A 257 74.76 38.31 1.01
N GLU A 258 75.35 38.69 -0.12
CA GLU A 258 74.65 39.04 -1.36
C GLU A 258 75.15 38.15 -2.50
N GLY A 259 74.23 37.51 -3.23
CA GLY A 259 74.56 36.49 -4.25
C GLY A 259 73.66 36.57 -5.47
N VAL A 260 74.25 36.32 -6.65
CA VAL A 260 73.59 36.45 -7.95
C VAL A 260 73.58 35.12 -8.71
N ALA A 261 72.40 34.69 -9.18
CA ALA A 261 72.20 33.44 -9.93
C ALA A 261 71.45 33.68 -11.26
N ARG A 262 71.75 32.85 -12.27
CA ARG A 262 71.24 32.95 -13.65
C ARG A 262 70.79 31.59 -14.19
N SER A 263 69.61 31.52 -14.80
CA SER A 263 68.97 30.27 -15.27
C SER A 263 68.17 30.48 -16.55
N VAL A 264 68.02 29.42 -17.36
CA VAL A 264 67.30 29.39 -18.65
C VAL A 264 66.47 28.11 -18.74
N GLN A 265 65.22 28.20 -19.22
CA GLN A 265 64.31 27.06 -19.43
C GLN A 265 63.31 27.37 -20.56
N ASP A 266 62.97 26.37 -21.37
CA ASP A 266 61.96 26.43 -22.43
C ASP A 266 60.90 25.33 -22.23
N GLY A 267 59.62 25.61 -22.54
CA GLY A 267 58.50 24.67 -22.39
C GLY A 267 57.26 25.06 -23.18
N TYR A 268 56.32 24.12 -23.35
CA TYR A 268 55.06 24.31 -24.09
C TYR A 268 53.95 23.46 -23.46
N SER A 269 52.76 24.04 -23.27
CA SER A 269 51.60 23.38 -22.66
C SER A 269 50.29 24.05 -23.10
N GLU A 270 49.23 23.26 -23.26
CA GLU A 270 47.83 23.74 -23.27
C GLU A 270 47.04 23.02 -22.18
N GLY A 271 46.13 23.75 -21.54
CA GLY A 271 45.18 23.25 -20.57
C GLY A 271 44.09 24.30 -20.35
N TRP A 272 42.87 23.84 -20.08
CA TRP A 272 41.72 24.67 -19.77
C TRP A 272 41.08 24.20 -18.49
N GLY A 273 40.65 25.16 -17.68
CA GLY A 273 39.86 24.93 -16.49
C GLY A 273 39.79 26.21 -15.68
N GLU A 274 38.58 26.71 -15.43
CA GLU A 274 38.35 27.62 -14.33
C GLU A 274 37.73 26.87 -13.16
N SER A 275 38.24 27.16 -11.96
CA SER A 275 37.63 26.79 -10.70
C SER A 275 37.95 27.86 -9.67
N HIS A 276 36.96 28.26 -8.87
CA HIS A 276 37.24 28.72 -7.52
C HIS A 276 36.01 28.82 -6.64
N GLY A 277 36.20 28.37 -5.41
CA GLY A 277 35.71 29.09 -4.25
C GLY A 277 36.82 29.04 -3.20
N VAL A 278 36.92 30.07 -2.38
CA VAL A 278 36.65 29.95 -0.95
C VAL A 278 35.84 31.23 -0.59
N GLY A 279 35.52 31.49 0.67
CA GLY A 279 35.00 32.80 1.10
C GLY A 279 35.61 33.22 2.44
N LEU A 280 35.46 34.51 2.80
CA LEU A 280 35.36 34.96 4.20
C LEU A 280 33.89 35.24 4.45
N SER A 281 33.22 34.42 5.26
CA SER A 281 32.19 35.03 6.10
C SER A 281 32.91 35.95 7.08
N GLU A 282 32.48 37.20 7.23
CA GLU A 282 32.23 37.78 8.55
C GLU A 282 30.88 38.48 8.38
N SER A 283 29.79 37.80 8.72
CA SER A 283 28.48 38.45 8.68
C SER A 283 28.25 39.15 10.01
N ASP A 284 27.80 40.40 9.99
CA ASP A 284 26.97 40.93 11.07
C ASP A 284 26.08 41.99 10.40
N GLY A 285 24.79 41.68 10.22
CA GLY A 285 24.00 42.41 9.22
C GLY A 285 22.50 42.22 9.31
N VAL A 286 21.79 43.32 9.06
CA VAL A 286 20.33 43.43 8.94
C VAL A 286 20.00 43.50 7.45
N ALA A 287 19.56 42.39 6.84
CA ALA A 287 19.45 42.31 5.38
C ALA A 287 18.02 42.58 4.87
N THR A 288 17.69 43.82 4.48
CA THR A 288 16.44 44.12 3.74
C THR A 288 16.54 43.64 2.29
N SER A 289 15.83 42.57 1.93
CA SER A 289 15.70 42.13 0.54
C SER A 289 14.94 43.15 -0.32
N HIS A 290 15.29 43.26 -1.61
CA HIS A 290 14.46 43.83 -2.66
C HIS A 290 14.69 43.00 -3.93
N GLY A 291 13.87 41.98 -4.16
CA GLY A 291 14.04 41.05 -5.27
C GLY A 291 13.13 41.38 -6.45
N THR A 292 13.66 42.04 -7.50
CA THR A 292 13.00 42.24 -8.79
C THR A 292 13.27 41.06 -9.73
N SER A 293 12.25 40.25 -10.05
CA SER A 293 12.35 39.18 -11.06
C SER A 293 11.73 39.62 -12.39
N GLU A 294 12.39 39.41 -13.53
CA GLU A 294 11.74 39.47 -14.86
C GLU A 294 11.64 38.06 -15.46
N SER A 295 10.45 37.70 -15.93
CA SER A 295 10.22 36.51 -16.77
C SER A 295 9.68 36.94 -18.14
N TRP A 296 10.01 36.22 -19.20
CA TRP A 296 9.41 36.37 -20.54
C TRP A 296 8.91 35.01 -21.06
N THR A 297 7.74 34.96 -21.72
CA THR A 297 7.07 33.74 -22.26
C THR A 297 5.99 34.22 -23.25
N GLU A 298 5.66 33.62 -24.41
CA GLU A 298 4.84 34.25 -25.51
C GLU A 298 3.73 33.36 -26.20
N GLY A 299 2.54 33.90 -26.60
CA GLY A 299 1.51 33.27 -27.52
C GLY A 299 0.00 33.73 -27.48
N THR A 300 -0.75 33.88 -28.62
CA THR A 300 -1.81 34.92 -29.09
C THR A 300 -3.40 34.78 -28.98
N SER A 301 -4.26 35.87 -28.71
CA SER A 301 -5.80 35.92 -28.86
C SER A 301 -6.70 37.23 -28.46
N LYS A 302 -7.56 37.95 -29.29
CA LYS A 302 -8.10 39.39 -29.10
C LYS A 302 -9.57 39.76 -28.54
N GLY A 303 -9.81 40.94 -27.87
CA GLY A 303 -11.12 41.60 -27.40
C GLY A 303 -11.11 42.63 -26.17
N THR A 304 -11.93 43.73 -26.10
CA THR A 304 -11.75 44.97 -25.22
C THR A 304 -12.77 45.39 -24.10
N SER A 305 -12.32 46.01 -22.98
CA SER A 305 -13.15 46.81 -22.00
C SER A 305 -12.39 47.85 -21.12
N VAL A 306 -13.05 48.92 -20.62
CA VAL A 306 -12.47 50.00 -19.76
C VAL A 306 -13.07 50.06 -18.35
N SER A 307 -12.26 50.36 -17.33
CA SER A 307 -12.73 50.95 -16.07
C SER A 307 -11.69 51.87 -15.39
N ASP A 308 -12.21 52.88 -14.70
CA ASP A 308 -11.47 53.92 -14.00
C ASP A 308 -11.90 53.94 -12.53
N GLY A 309 -10.96 53.94 -11.59
CA GLY A 309 -11.27 53.84 -10.16
C GLY A 309 -10.21 54.45 -9.24
N THR A 310 -10.66 55.36 -8.37
CA THR A 310 -9.84 55.97 -7.32
C THR A 310 -10.55 55.73 -5.97
N SER A 311 -9.87 55.15 -4.98
CA SER A 311 -10.48 54.95 -3.66
C SER A 311 -9.45 54.80 -2.54
N GLU A 312 -9.62 55.59 -1.48
CA GLU A 312 -8.96 55.40 -0.19
C GLU A 312 -9.94 54.76 0.79
N SER A 313 -9.52 53.75 1.57
CA SER A 313 -10.41 53.14 2.57
C SER A 313 -9.67 52.52 3.76
N HIS A 314 -10.28 52.66 4.95
CA HIS A 314 -9.87 51.99 6.17
C HIS A 314 -10.68 50.69 6.30
N GLY A 315 -10.00 49.54 6.38
CA GLY A 315 -10.63 48.24 6.13
C GLY A 315 -11.14 47.47 7.37
N SER A 316 -12.46 47.30 7.45
CA SER A 316 -13.07 46.10 8.04
C SER A 316 -14.27 45.68 7.18
N SER A 317 -14.13 44.60 6.40
CA SER A 317 -15.18 44.14 5.48
C SER A 317 -15.20 42.62 5.36
N SER A 318 -16.42 42.08 5.25
CA SER A 318 -16.70 40.68 4.96
C SER A 318 -17.23 40.58 3.52
N THR A 319 -16.59 39.77 2.68
CA THR A 319 -17.00 39.62 1.27
C THR A 319 -17.29 38.16 0.94
N SER A 320 -18.44 37.91 0.32
CA SER A 320 -18.87 36.63 -0.22
C SER A 320 -19.02 36.73 -1.74
N GLY A 321 -18.52 35.75 -2.48
CA GLY A 321 -18.64 35.69 -3.94
C GLY A 321 -19.09 34.32 -4.45
N SER A 322 -19.77 34.33 -5.59
CA SER A 322 -20.21 33.13 -6.31
C SER A 322 -19.98 33.32 -7.81
N GLY A 323 -19.34 32.36 -8.46
CA GLY A 323 -19.13 32.34 -9.90
C GLY A 323 -19.70 31.07 -10.55
N GLN A 324 -20.25 31.21 -11.75
CA GLN A 324 -20.64 30.11 -12.63
C GLN A 324 -19.87 30.21 -13.95
N SER A 325 -19.39 29.09 -14.46
CA SER A 325 -18.82 28.98 -15.81
C SER A 325 -19.37 27.74 -16.51
N SER A 326 -19.66 27.87 -17.80
CA SER A 326 -20.09 26.77 -18.67
C SER A 326 -19.43 26.88 -20.03
N GLY A 327 -18.92 25.77 -20.56
CA GLY A 327 -18.35 25.69 -21.90
C GLY A 327 -18.55 24.30 -22.49
N GLY A 328 -18.75 24.24 -23.81
CA GLY A 328 -18.88 23.00 -24.57
C GLY A 328 -18.05 23.06 -25.86
N GLY A 329 -17.45 21.93 -26.22
CA GLY A 329 -16.61 21.80 -27.41
C GLY A 329 -17.05 20.63 -28.29
N TRP A 330 -16.84 20.77 -29.60
CA TRP A 330 -17.14 19.76 -30.62
C TRP A 330 -15.86 19.47 -31.41
N SER A 331 -15.45 18.20 -31.47
CA SER A 331 -14.28 17.78 -32.25
C SER A 331 -14.61 16.65 -33.22
N GLN A 332 -14.01 16.72 -34.40
CA GLN A 332 -14.00 15.65 -35.41
C GLN A 332 -12.56 15.41 -35.84
N SER A 333 -12.17 14.14 -35.90
CA SER A 333 -10.87 13.71 -36.43
C SER A 333 -11.05 12.55 -37.41
N SER A 334 -10.42 12.65 -38.58
CA SER A 334 -10.31 11.55 -39.54
C SER A 334 -8.84 11.35 -39.92
N GLY A 335 -8.34 10.11 -39.79
CA GLY A 335 -6.96 9.75 -40.11
C GLY A 335 -6.88 8.50 -40.98
N TRP A 336 -5.90 8.45 -41.88
CA TRP A 336 -5.59 7.29 -42.72
C TRP A 336 -4.11 6.92 -42.52
N GLY A 337 -3.85 5.66 -42.16
CA GLY A 337 -2.49 5.18 -41.87
C GLY A 337 -2.26 3.79 -42.45
N VAL A 338 -1.03 3.54 -42.91
CA VAL A 338 -0.59 2.28 -43.52
C VAL A 338 0.69 1.81 -42.81
N ASN A 339 0.64 0.64 -42.17
CA ASN A 339 1.81 0.03 -41.52
C ASN A 339 2.46 -1.03 -42.43
N VAL A 340 3.79 -1.07 -42.40
CA VAL A 340 4.63 -2.04 -43.13
C VAL A 340 5.65 -2.62 -42.15
N ASP A 341 5.50 -3.90 -41.82
CA ASP A 341 6.34 -4.57 -40.82
C ASP A 341 7.55 -5.28 -41.46
N ALA A 342 8.68 -5.27 -40.75
CA ALA A 342 9.97 -5.79 -41.25
C ALA A 342 10.90 -6.32 -40.14
N GLY A 343 10.35 -7.01 -39.15
CA GLY A 343 11.11 -7.66 -38.07
C GLY A 343 11.68 -9.04 -38.43
N LYS A 344 12.97 -9.25 -38.19
CA LYS A 344 13.61 -10.59 -38.20
C LYS A 344 13.36 -11.27 -36.83
N SER A 345 12.53 -12.30 -36.78
CA SER A 345 12.45 -13.20 -35.63
C SER A 345 13.34 -14.42 -35.82
N ILE A 346 14.15 -14.75 -34.82
CA ILE A 346 14.91 -16.00 -34.75
C ILE A 346 14.24 -16.88 -33.68
N LEU A 347 13.56 -17.93 -34.13
CA LEU A 347 13.20 -19.09 -33.30
C LEU A 347 13.87 -20.34 -33.88
N GLY A 348 14.29 -21.24 -32.99
CA GLY A 348 15.28 -22.27 -33.31
C GLY A 348 14.81 -23.40 -34.23
N ASN A 349 15.73 -23.84 -35.10
CA ASN A 349 15.90 -25.21 -35.60
C ASN A 349 14.73 -25.95 -36.29
N ILE A 350 14.08 -25.35 -37.30
CA ILE A 350 13.56 -26.11 -38.46
C ILE A 350 13.81 -25.31 -39.76
N PRO A 351 14.51 -25.87 -40.77
CA PRO A 351 14.71 -25.19 -42.05
C PRO A 351 13.53 -25.45 -43.00
N VAL A 352 12.68 -24.44 -43.21
CA VAL A 352 11.67 -24.45 -44.28
C VAL A 352 12.05 -23.43 -45.35
N ILE A 353 12.36 -23.93 -46.55
CA ILE A 353 12.68 -23.13 -47.73
C ILE A 353 11.39 -22.64 -48.39
N GLY A 354 11.21 -21.32 -48.47
CA GLY A 354 10.28 -20.68 -49.42
C GLY A 354 9.16 -19.85 -48.78
N GLY A 355 9.30 -18.51 -48.81
CA GLY A 355 8.20 -17.58 -48.56
C GLY A 355 8.63 -16.27 -47.90
N LEU A 356 8.78 -15.19 -48.68
CA LEU A 356 8.70 -13.83 -48.12
C LEU A 356 7.21 -13.51 -47.89
N LEU A 357 6.83 -13.23 -46.65
CA LEU A 357 5.55 -12.59 -46.32
C LEU A 357 5.81 -11.13 -45.92
N LYS A 358 5.31 -10.21 -46.75
CA LYS A 358 5.38 -8.77 -46.53
C LYS A 358 3.97 -8.25 -46.30
N GLY A 359 3.58 -8.08 -45.04
CA GLY A 359 2.24 -7.60 -44.66
C GLY A 359 2.15 -6.08 -44.73
N VAL A 360 1.11 -5.57 -45.39
CA VAL A 360 0.76 -4.14 -45.40
C VAL A 360 -0.69 -4.01 -44.97
N SER A 361 -0.95 -3.29 -43.88
CA SER A 361 -2.31 -3.05 -43.37
C SER A 361 -2.61 -1.55 -43.34
N GLY A 362 -3.71 -1.15 -43.97
CA GLY A 362 -4.18 0.23 -44.04
C GLY A 362 -5.54 0.38 -43.35
N GLY A 363 -5.66 1.31 -42.41
CA GLY A 363 -6.86 1.56 -41.63
C GLY A 363 -7.35 3.00 -41.73
N TYR A 364 -8.68 3.20 -41.73
CA TYR A 364 -9.34 4.50 -41.75
C TYR A 364 -10.29 4.62 -40.56
N ASN A 365 -10.08 5.61 -39.70
CA ASN A 365 -10.90 5.85 -38.51
C ASN A 365 -11.47 7.26 -38.51
N GLN A 366 -12.74 7.40 -38.09
CA GLN A 366 -13.40 8.66 -37.78
C GLN A 366 -13.99 8.58 -36.37
N SER A 367 -13.82 9.66 -35.59
CA SER A 367 -14.42 9.81 -34.26
C SER A 367 -14.89 11.24 -34.03
N SER A 368 -16.07 11.40 -33.43
CA SER A 368 -16.59 12.69 -32.97
C SER A 368 -17.01 12.60 -31.51
N GLY A 369 -16.53 13.55 -30.69
CA GLY A 369 -16.80 13.63 -29.26
C GLY A 369 -17.40 14.97 -28.88
N VAL A 370 -18.32 14.96 -27.91
CA VAL A 370 -18.91 16.16 -27.30
C VAL A 370 -18.71 16.07 -25.80
N SER A 371 -18.14 17.13 -25.22
CA SER A 371 -17.98 17.27 -23.77
C SER A 371 -18.37 18.67 -23.33
N GLY A 372 -19.01 18.77 -22.16
CA GLY A 372 -19.30 20.01 -21.49
C GLY A 372 -19.24 19.82 -19.97
N PHE A 373 -18.84 20.86 -19.26
CA PHE A 373 -18.82 20.88 -17.80
C PHE A 373 -19.36 22.21 -17.28
N GLY A 374 -19.80 22.20 -16.02
CA GLY A 374 -20.19 23.38 -15.28
C GLY A 374 -19.78 23.23 -13.82
N SER A 375 -19.15 24.25 -13.27
CA SER A 375 -18.65 24.27 -11.89
C SER A 375 -19.15 25.52 -11.18
N THR A 376 -19.46 25.38 -9.88
CA THR A 376 -19.90 26.47 -9.01
C THR A 376 -19.09 26.41 -7.74
N SER A 377 -18.47 27.53 -7.33
CA SER A 377 -17.69 27.61 -6.09
C SER A 377 -18.01 28.89 -5.32
N SER A 378 -17.92 28.79 -3.99
CA SER A 378 -18.12 29.89 -3.05
C SER A 378 -17.17 29.71 -1.87
N PHE A 379 -16.61 30.81 -1.37
CA PHE A 379 -15.73 30.81 -0.19
C PHE A 379 -15.92 32.10 0.62
N SER A 380 -15.47 32.08 1.87
CA SER A 380 -15.48 33.23 2.78
C SER A 380 -14.24 33.18 3.68
N SER A 381 -13.66 34.35 3.98
CA SER A 381 -12.45 34.49 4.82
C SER A 381 -12.39 35.90 5.44
N HIS A 382 -11.64 36.07 6.53
CA HIS A 382 -11.57 37.32 7.31
C HIS A 382 -10.11 37.65 7.66
N SER A 383 -9.67 38.89 7.38
CA SER A 383 -8.34 39.43 7.74
C SER A 383 -8.30 40.96 7.60
N SER A 384 -7.33 41.65 8.22
CA SER A 384 -7.29 43.12 8.32
C SER A 384 -5.90 43.74 8.06
N SER A 385 -5.80 44.72 7.12
CA SER A 385 -4.61 45.54 6.83
C SER A 385 -4.96 46.79 5.98
N HIS A 386 -3.98 47.67 5.68
CA HIS A 386 -4.20 49.06 5.22
C HIS A 386 -3.29 49.49 4.04
N SER A 387 -3.83 50.10 2.97
CA SER A 387 -3.06 50.73 1.87
C SER A 387 -3.94 51.57 0.90
N THR A 388 -3.34 52.45 0.08
CA THR A 388 -4.02 53.35 -0.89
C THR A 388 -3.40 53.33 -2.29
N GLY A 389 -4.23 53.45 -3.34
CA GLY A 389 -3.81 53.53 -4.74
C GLY A 389 -4.96 53.80 -5.71
N THR A 390 -4.64 54.22 -6.95
CA THR A 390 -5.61 54.66 -7.98
C THR A 390 -5.23 54.12 -9.35
N SER A 391 -6.20 53.67 -10.17
CA SER A 391 -5.91 53.05 -11.48
C SER A 391 -6.97 53.27 -12.55
N HIS A 392 -6.52 53.63 -13.76
CA HIS A 392 -7.27 53.65 -15.02
C HIS A 392 -6.82 52.46 -15.88
N SER A 393 -7.74 51.71 -16.51
CA SER A 393 -7.35 50.72 -17.52
C SER A 393 -8.41 50.50 -18.61
N GLU A 394 -7.98 50.59 -19.88
CA GLU A 394 -8.73 50.28 -21.10
C GLU A 394 -8.02 49.11 -21.80
N GLY A 395 -8.57 47.90 -21.70
CA GLY A 395 -7.85 46.66 -22.03
C GLY A 395 -8.48 45.89 -23.18
N SER A 396 -7.95 46.02 -24.40
CA SER A 396 -8.13 45.01 -25.45
C SER A 396 -7.15 43.87 -25.21
N SER A 397 -7.64 42.69 -24.82
CA SER A 397 -6.88 41.47 -25.07
C SER A 397 -6.47 41.51 -26.55
N LYS A 398 -5.18 41.30 -26.88
CA LYS A 398 -4.74 40.07 -27.54
C LYS A 398 -4.00 39.36 -26.44
N GLY A 399 -4.51 38.25 -25.92
CA GLY A 399 -3.75 37.28 -25.13
C GLY A 399 -2.73 36.60 -26.03
N GLU A 400 -1.89 37.40 -26.68
CA GLU A 400 -0.47 37.10 -26.78
C GLU A 400 0.01 37.18 -25.34
N SER A 401 0.02 36.04 -24.68
CA SER A 401 0.58 35.86 -23.35
C SER A 401 2.09 36.01 -23.45
N GLN A 402 2.54 37.23 -23.80
CA GLN A 402 3.84 37.75 -23.40
C GLN A 402 3.80 37.99 -21.90
N SER A 403 4.00 36.90 -21.13
CA SER A 403 3.95 36.92 -19.67
C SER A 403 5.19 37.59 -19.12
N HIS A 404 5.08 38.90 -18.89
CA HIS A 404 6.08 39.71 -18.25
C HIS A 404 5.74 39.85 -16.76
N SER A 405 6.24 38.93 -15.94
CA SER A 405 6.14 39.11 -14.49
C SER A 405 7.24 40.07 -14.05
N HIS A 406 6.87 41.11 -13.29
CA HIS A 406 7.81 41.91 -12.52
C HIS A 406 7.27 42.07 -11.10
N GLY A 407 7.74 41.19 -10.21
CA GLY A 407 7.43 41.23 -8.78
C GLY A 407 8.61 41.78 -8.00
N THR A 408 8.32 42.59 -6.97
CA THR A 408 9.33 43.08 -6.02
C THR A 408 8.89 42.77 -4.60
N PHE A 409 9.68 41.99 -3.86
CA PHE A 409 9.41 41.61 -2.47
C PHE A 409 10.55 42.00 -1.52
N SER A 410 10.24 42.14 -0.23
CA SER A 410 11.18 42.58 0.82
C SER A 410 10.98 41.83 2.14
N SER A 411 12.07 41.51 2.84
CA SER A 411 12.14 40.76 4.11
C SER A 411 13.46 41.07 4.84
N THR A 412 13.57 40.81 6.15
CA THR A 412 14.75 41.16 6.97
C THR A 412 15.09 40.14 8.07
N THR A 413 16.36 39.78 8.27
CA THR A 413 16.88 38.82 9.29
C THR A 413 18.35 39.13 9.67
N ASN A 414 18.84 38.68 10.84
CA ASN A 414 20.18 38.97 11.40
C ASN A 414 20.94 37.72 11.93
N SER A 415 22.26 37.60 11.72
CA SER A 415 23.15 36.53 12.28
C SER A 415 24.67 36.80 12.10
N HIS A 416 25.56 36.17 12.90
CA HIS A 416 27.02 36.43 12.91
C HIS A 416 27.95 35.17 12.85
N SER A 417 29.03 35.19 12.05
CA SER A 417 30.10 34.15 11.97
C SER A 417 31.29 34.52 11.03
N GLU A 418 32.54 34.07 11.30
CA GLU A 418 33.79 34.43 10.54
C GLU A 418 34.70 33.25 10.01
N GLY A 419 35.29 33.32 8.78
CA GLY A 419 36.52 32.60 8.32
C GLY A 419 36.90 32.63 6.79
N LYS A 420 38.12 33.10 6.36
CA LYS A 420 38.55 33.47 4.95
C LYS A 420 39.34 32.45 4.11
N SER A 421 39.05 32.37 2.81
CA SER A 421 40.03 32.47 1.70
C SER A 421 39.34 32.99 0.40
N GLU A 422 40.06 33.30 -0.69
CA GLU A 422 39.55 33.42 -2.10
C GLU A 422 40.72 33.38 -3.14
N SER A 423 40.47 32.86 -4.37
CA SER A 423 41.36 32.77 -5.55
C SER A 423 40.69 32.32 -6.91
N TRP A 424 39.82 33.09 -7.61
CA TRP A 424 39.35 32.76 -9.01
C TRP A 424 40.45 33.07 -10.04
N GLY A 425 40.51 32.28 -11.12
CA GLY A 425 41.32 32.62 -12.30
C GLY A 425 41.23 31.62 -13.45
N GLU A 426 40.55 32.00 -14.53
CA GLU A 426 40.69 31.35 -15.83
C GLU A 426 41.89 31.93 -16.57
N SER A 427 42.82 31.07 -16.97
CA SER A 427 43.91 31.45 -17.86
C SER A 427 43.93 30.54 -19.09
N GLN A 428 43.23 30.95 -20.15
CA GLN A 428 43.53 30.43 -21.49
C GLN A 428 44.78 31.14 -22.01
N ASN A 429 45.90 30.44 -22.15
CA ASN A 429 47.14 31.08 -22.62
C ASN A 429 48.01 30.11 -23.43
N GLN A 430 48.13 30.35 -24.74
CA GLN A 430 49.17 29.72 -25.57
C GLN A 430 50.44 30.59 -25.52
N GLY A 431 51.43 30.16 -24.75
CA GLY A 431 52.71 30.85 -24.62
C GLY A 431 53.89 29.99 -25.07
N ARG A 432 54.77 30.55 -25.90
CA ARG A 432 56.17 30.11 -26.02
C ARG A 432 57.04 31.16 -25.36
N SER A 433 57.52 30.89 -24.16
CA SER A 433 58.37 31.80 -23.39
C SER A 433 59.80 31.26 -23.34
N HIS A 434 60.74 32.05 -23.85
CA HIS A 434 62.16 31.88 -23.60
C HIS A 434 62.59 32.98 -22.61
N GLY A 435 62.97 32.59 -21.39
CA GLY A 435 63.28 33.51 -20.31
C GLY A 435 64.67 33.27 -19.74
N GLU A 436 65.49 34.33 -19.72
CA GLU A 436 66.77 34.34 -19.01
C GLU A 436 66.72 35.37 -17.89
N GLY A 437 66.73 34.88 -16.64
CA GLY A 437 66.65 35.72 -15.44
C GLY A 437 67.98 35.82 -14.71
N ILE A 438 68.30 37.01 -14.19
CA ILE A 438 69.38 37.23 -13.23
C ILE A 438 68.73 37.73 -11.94
N SER A 439 68.87 36.99 -10.85
CA SER A 439 68.33 37.36 -9.53
C SER A 439 69.47 37.67 -8.55
N ALA A 440 69.34 38.75 -7.79
CA ALA A 440 70.21 39.09 -6.68
C ALA A 440 69.46 38.90 -5.37
N SER A 441 70.07 38.23 -4.40
CA SER A 441 69.47 37.93 -3.09
C SER A 441 70.37 38.40 -1.96
N SER A 442 69.80 39.02 -0.93
CA SER A 442 70.51 39.33 0.32
C SER A 442 69.86 38.60 1.48
N MET A 443 70.67 37.95 2.33
CA MET A 443 70.17 37.19 3.48
C MET A 443 70.82 37.66 4.78
N ALA A 444 70.04 37.85 5.83
CA ALA A 444 70.50 38.24 7.16
C ALA A 444 70.05 37.21 8.20
N GLY A 445 71.02 36.51 8.81
CA GLY A 445 70.76 35.47 9.82
C GLY A 445 71.36 35.83 11.19
N ARG A 446 70.66 35.49 12.27
CA ARG A 446 71.20 35.49 13.65
C ARG A 446 71.51 34.06 14.06
N ILE A 447 72.75 33.80 14.46
CA ILE A 447 73.17 32.49 15.00
C ILE A 447 73.30 32.61 16.51
N SER A 448 72.65 31.69 17.24
CA SER A 448 72.80 31.50 18.68
C SER A 448 73.25 30.07 18.94
N GLY A 449 74.54 29.90 19.28
CA GLY A 449 75.12 28.60 19.62
C GLY A 449 76.35 28.79 20.49
N GLN A 450 76.52 27.94 21.49
CA GLN A 450 77.75 27.92 22.31
C GLN A 450 78.87 27.22 21.53
N GLY A 451 79.84 28.00 21.08
CA GLY A 451 81.04 27.49 20.39
C GLY A 451 82.23 28.42 20.63
N LEU A 452 83.42 27.85 20.74
CA LEU A 452 84.65 28.59 21.04
C LEU A 452 85.31 29.06 19.73
N VAL A 453 85.10 30.34 19.38
CA VAL A 453 85.69 30.97 18.19
C VAL A 453 86.19 32.36 18.57
N GLY A 454 87.49 32.61 18.39
CA GLY A 454 88.11 33.92 18.61
C GLY A 454 87.93 34.84 17.39
N GLY A 455 87.70 36.14 17.61
CA GLY A 455 87.35 37.07 16.54
C GLY A 455 88.30 38.25 16.37
N LEU A 456 88.55 38.61 15.11
CA LEU A 456 88.36 39.98 14.63
C LEU A 456 88.15 39.97 13.11
N SER A 457 87.27 40.86 12.64
CA SER A 457 86.81 40.92 11.26
C SER A 457 87.77 41.69 10.35
N THR A 458 87.98 41.21 9.12
CA THR A 458 87.91 41.97 7.84
C THR A 458 88.52 41.13 6.71
N GLY A 459 87.89 41.13 5.52
CA GLY A 459 88.45 40.51 4.31
C GLY A 459 87.55 39.42 3.70
N LEU A 460 87.18 39.62 2.44
CA LEU A 460 86.50 38.62 1.60
C LEU A 460 87.46 37.45 1.32
N LEU A 461 87.04 36.23 1.64
CA LEU A 461 87.71 34.99 1.21
C LEU A 461 86.81 34.27 0.19
N PRO A 462 87.25 34.10 -1.07
CA PRO A 462 86.46 33.38 -2.07
C PRO A 462 86.54 31.87 -1.82
N GLY A 463 85.43 31.27 -1.38
CA GLY A 463 85.22 29.82 -1.39
C GLY A 463 84.42 29.41 -2.62
N ILE A 464 84.85 28.36 -3.33
CA ILE A 464 84.06 27.75 -4.41
C ILE A 464 83.19 26.65 -3.78
N SER A 465 81.88 26.90 -3.71
CA SER A 465 80.88 25.90 -3.30
C SER A 465 80.15 25.36 -4.52
N ILE A 466 80.32 24.09 -4.84
CA ILE A 466 79.50 23.40 -5.85
C ILE A 466 78.43 22.62 -5.10
N ASN A 467 77.18 23.05 -5.23
CA ASN A 467 76.01 22.36 -4.67
C ASN A 467 75.19 21.75 -5.81
N ARG A 468 74.87 20.46 -5.69
CA ARG A 468 73.97 19.74 -6.61
C ARG A 468 72.85 19.11 -5.78
N SER A 469 71.64 19.65 -5.92
CA SER A 469 70.43 19.11 -5.29
C SER A 469 69.67 18.21 -6.26
N PHE A 470 69.37 17.00 -5.80
CA PHE A 470 68.45 16.08 -6.45
C PHE A 470 67.15 16.09 -5.66
N GLN A 471 66.02 16.28 -6.33
CA GLN A 471 64.72 15.88 -5.79
C GLN A 471 64.58 14.37 -6.03
N THR A 472 64.19 13.64 -4.99
CA THR A 472 63.94 12.20 -5.05
C THR A 472 62.48 11.95 -4.72
N GLU A 473 61.76 11.34 -5.66
CA GLU A 473 60.40 10.85 -5.46
C GLU A 473 60.49 9.34 -5.11
N ASP A 474 59.70 8.88 -4.14
CA ASP A 474 59.68 7.49 -3.68
C ASP A 474 58.33 6.88 -4.07
N ASP A 475 58.29 6.30 -5.28
CA ASP A 475 57.10 5.66 -5.86
C ASP A 475 56.43 4.65 -4.91
N VAL A 476 57.21 3.99 -4.04
CA VAL A 476 56.69 3.03 -3.06
C VAL A 476 56.00 3.77 -1.92
N ALA A 477 56.61 4.82 -1.38
CA ALA A 477 55.97 5.69 -0.39
C ALA A 477 54.73 6.40 -0.96
N ASP A 478 54.75 6.79 -2.24
CA ASP A 478 53.60 7.37 -2.93
C ASP A 478 52.40 6.40 -2.96
N ARG A 479 52.61 5.15 -3.40
CA ARG A 479 51.56 4.12 -3.47
C ARG A 479 51.07 3.66 -2.10
N VAL A 480 51.96 3.49 -1.13
CA VAL A 480 51.54 3.15 0.24
C VAL A 480 50.74 4.31 0.84
N THR A 481 51.10 5.57 0.58
CA THR A 481 50.30 6.73 1.04
C THR A 481 48.92 6.78 0.38
N GLU A 482 48.79 6.39 -0.88
CA GLU A 482 47.49 6.31 -1.58
C GLU A 482 46.55 5.31 -0.89
N VAL A 483 47.01 4.10 -0.59
CA VAL A 483 46.24 3.08 0.15
C VAL A 483 45.92 3.53 1.58
N LEU A 484 46.91 4.07 2.31
CA LEU A 484 46.73 4.54 3.68
C LEU A 484 45.72 5.70 3.78
N ARG A 485 45.68 6.61 2.80
CA ARG A 485 44.63 7.64 2.71
C ARG A 485 43.25 7.08 2.38
N GLY A 486 43.18 5.99 1.61
CA GLY A 486 41.94 5.24 1.41
C GLY A 486 41.39 4.69 2.72
N LEU A 487 42.26 4.09 3.55
CA LEU A 487 41.90 3.60 4.89
C LEU A 487 41.54 4.75 5.85
N GLU A 488 42.28 5.85 5.84
CA GLU A 488 41.96 7.07 6.60
C GLU A 488 40.57 7.61 6.25
N SER A 489 40.24 7.68 4.95
CA SER A 489 38.92 8.10 4.48
C SER A 489 37.81 7.14 4.91
N LEU A 490 38.10 5.83 4.95
CA LEU A 490 37.15 4.82 5.41
C LEU A 490 36.86 4.95 6.90
N VAL A 491 37.87 5.15 7.74
CA VAL A 491 37.68 5.37 9.19
C VAL A 491 36.99 6.71 9.47
N ASN A 492 37.26 7.74 8.67
CA ASN A 492 36.52 9.00 8.74
C ASN A 492 35.02 8.79 8.42
N GLN A 493 34.71 8.00 7.39
CA GLN A 493 33.32 7.63 7.06
C GLN A 493 32.67 6.78 8.17
N ALA A 494 33.37 5.78 8.72
CA ALA A 494 32.90 4.99 9.85
C ALA A 494 32.65 5.87 11.10
N THR A 495 33.51 6.86 11.35
CA THR A 495 33.34 7.81 12.45
C THR A 495 32.10 8.69 12.28
N ALA A 496 31.73 9.03 11.04
CA ALA A 496 30.54 9.82 10.74
C ALA A 496 29.23 8.97 10.78
N GLU A 497 29.21 7.87 10.03
CA GLU A 497 28.02 7.04 9.82
C GLU A 497 27.78 6.02 10.94
N GLY A 498 28.84 5.47 11.51
CA GLY A 498 28.85 4.30 12.38
C GLY A 498 29.82 3.25 11.85
N GLY A 499 30.57 2.62 12.76
CA GLY A 499 31.59 1.62 12.45
C GLY A 499 31.45 0.37 13.32
N PHE A 500 31.63 -0.79 12.68
CA PHE A 500 31.50 -2.09 13.31
C PHE A 500 32.73 -2.95 13.02
N MET A 501 33.17 -3.73 14.00
CA MET A 501 34.11 -4.83 13.74
C MET A 501 33.29 -6.04 13.30
N THR A 502 33.39 -6.40 12.02
CA THR A 502 32.48 -7.38 11.40
C THR A 502 33.22 -8.68 11.09
N ASN A 503 32.75 -9.78 11.66
CA ASN A 503 33.06 -11.14 11.24
C ASN A 503 31.98 -11.62 10.28
N ALA A 504 32.35 -12.11 9.10
CA ALA A 504 31.44 -12.71 8.14
C ALA A 504 31.94 -14.10 7.72
N PHE A 505 31.07 -15.11 7.77
CA PHE A 505 31.42 -16.52 7.57
C PHE A 505 30.43 -17.21 6.61
N VAL A 506 30.96 -18.12 5.79
CA VAL A 506 30.18 -19.04 4.95
C VAL A 506 30.55 -20.48 5.30
N PHE A 507 29.58 -21.23 5.80
CA PHE A 507 29.68 -22.67 6.05
C PHE A 507 29.00 -23.43 4.92
N THR A 508 29.64 -24.49 4.41
CA THR A 508 29.09 -25.34 3.35
C THR A 508 29.30 -26.82 3.64
N GLU A 509 28.38 -27.66 3.18
CA GLU A 509 28.39 -29.10 3.45
C GLU A 509 29.42 -29.88 2.61
N ASP A 510 29.77 -29.38 1.42
CA ASP A 510 30.64 -30.06 0.47
C ASP A 510 31.60 -29.10 -0.26
N ILE A 511 32.57 -29.70 -0.96
CA ILE A 511 33.65 -28.99 -1.67
C ILE A 511 33.08 -28.20 -2.86
N GLU A 512 32.00 -28.67 -3.48
CA GLU A 512 31.31 -27.96 -4.56
C GLU A 512 30.65 -26.66 -4.05
N GLY A 513 29.99 -26.71 -2.89
CA GLY A 513 29.45 -25.53 -2.22
C GLY A 513 30.54 -24.55 -1.80
N ALA A 514 31.68 -25.04 -1.28
CA ALA A 514 32.83 -24.19 -0.94
C ALA A 514 33.40 -23.48 -2.17
N ALA A 515 33.64 -24.20 -3.27
CA ALA A 515 34.12 -23.62 -4.53
C ALA A 515 33.10 -22.66 -5.17
N ALA A 516 31.80 -22.89 -4.98
CA ALA A 516 30.75 -21.96 -5.38
C ALA A 516 30.79 -20.67 -4.54
N ALA A 517 30.94 -20.79 -3.21
CA ALA A 517 31.07 -19.64 -2.32
C ALA A 517 32.32 -18.79 -2.65
N ASP A 518 33.46 -19.42 -2.95
CA ASP A 518 34.70 -18.76 -3.38
C ASP A 518 34.51 -17.89 -4.64
N ALA A 519 33.61 -18.29 -5.55
CA ALA A 519 33.29 -17.52 -6.76
C ALA A 519 32.19 -16.47 -6.52
N LEU A 520 31.15 -16.81 -5.77
CA LEU A 520 29.96 -15.99 -5.57
C LEU A 520 30.18 -14.82 -4.61
N VAL A 521 31.00 -14.99 -3.56
CA VAL A 521 31.28 -13.92 -2.58
C VAL A 521 31.96 -12.71 -3.24
N PRO A 522 33.04 -12.85 -4.04
CA PRO A 522 33.57 -11.73 -4.81
C PRO A 522 32.57 -11.18 -5.82
N GLN A 523 31.79 -12.01 -6.52
CA GLN A 523 30.80 -11.54 -7.49
C GLN A 523 29.75 -10.61 -6.84
N ALA A 524 29.27 -10.98 -5.66
CA ALA A 524 28.31 -10.21 -4.87
C ALA A 524 28.89 -8.88 -4.35
N PHE A 525 30.05 -8.93 -3.68
CA PHE A 525 30.49 -7.85 -2.80
C PHE A 525 31.76 -7.10 -3.24
N HIS A 526 32.53 -7.63 -4.20
CA HIS A 526 33.78 -6.99 -4.64
C HIS A 526 33.51 -5.69 -5.42
N GLY A 527 34.37 -4.70 -5.23
CA GLY A 527 34.40 -3.49 -6.05
C GLY A 527 35.80 -2.89 -6.11
N VAL A 528 36.00 -1.98 -7.07
CA VAL A 528 37.30 -1.35 -7.36
C VAL A 528 37.49 0.01 -6.69
N SER A 529 36.44 0.49 -6.02
CA SER A 529 36.31 1.76 -5.29
C SER A 529 36.86 1.72 -3.86
N VAL A 530 37.08 0.52 -3.31
CA VAL A 530 37.36 0.28 -1.88
C VAL A 530 38.84 -0.01 -1.60
N PRO A 531 39.38 0.37 -0.41
CA PRO A 531 40.82 0.24 -0.12
C PRO A 531 41.35 -1.21 -0.11
N THR A 532 40.53 -2.15 0.36
CA THR A 532 40.78 -3.59 0.29
C THR A 532 39.48 -4.28 -0.16
N PRO A 533 39.40 -4.77 -1.41
CA PRO A 533 38.22 -5.45 -1.91
C PRO A 533 37.93 -6.77 -1.19
N VAL A 534 36.67 -7.23 -1.26
CA VAL A 534 36.25 -8.49 -0.64
C VAL A 534 36.96 -9.71 -1.26
N LEU A 535 37.42 -10.59 -0.37
CA LEU A 535 38.05 -11.87 -0.64
C LEU A 535 37.51 -12.96 0.30
N THR A 536 37.55 -14.20 -0.15
CA THR A 536 37.20 -15.40 0.64
C THR A 536 38.48 -16.03 1.18
N LEU A 537 38.57 -16.21 2.50
CA LEU A 537 39.72 -16.80 3.21
C LEU A 537 39.30 -18.11 3.90
N HIS A 538 39.92 -19.22 3.52
CA HIS A 538 39.81 -20.49 4.24
C HIS A 538 40.73 -20.46 5.48
N PRO A 539 40.25 -20.86 6.69
CA PRO A 539 41.06 -20.82 7.91
C PRO A 539 42.16 -21.90 7.91
N LEU A 540 43.13 -21.77 8.82
CA LEU A 540 44.07 -22.88 9.05
C LEU A 540 43.35 -24.04 9.73
N LYS A 541 43.79 -25.27 9.43
CA LYS A 541 43.25 -26.50 10.02
C LYS A 541 43.33 -26.55 11.55
N GLU A 542 44.27 -25.81 12.14
CA GLU A 542 44.46 -25.72 13.60
C GLU A 542 43.51 -24.70 14.25
N GLU A 543 42.88 -23.82 13.46
CA GLU A 543 42.01 -22.73 13.90
C GLU A 543 40.52 -22.98 13.55
N GLU A 544 40.23 -23.98 12.72
CA GLU A 544 38.88 -24.28 12.23
C GLU A 544 37.89 -24.60 13.38
N ASP A 545 38.28 -25.44 14.35
CA ASP A 545 37.46 -25.77 15.52
C ASP A 545 37.22 -24.55 16.42
N ALA A 546 38.20 -23.66 16.54
CA ALA A 546 38.06 -22.41 17.28
C ALA A 546 37.09 -21.46 16.57
N LEU A 547 37.22 -21.29 15.25
CA LEU A 547 36.32 -20.46 14.44
C LEU A 547 34.88 -20.98 14.47
N ARG A 548 34.68 -22.31 14.41
CA ARG A 548 33.36 -22.95 14.62
C ARG A 548 32.79 -22.66 16.02
N THR A 549 33.64 -22.63 17.05
CA THR A 549 33.24 -22.27 18.42
C THR A 549 32.76 -20.82 18.49
N HIS A 550 33.52 -19.89 17.89
CA HIS A 550 33.16 -18.46 17.77
C HIS A 550 31.83 -18.25 17.03
N ALA A 551 31.62 -18.92 15.89
CA ALA A 551 30.39 -18.87 15.13
C ALA A 551 29.19 -19.43 15.91
N LEU A 552 29.36 -20.58 16.58
CA LEU A 552 28.32 -21.22 17.39
C LEU A 552 27.87 -20.36 18.58
N SER A 553 28.79 -19.69 19.26
CA SER A 553 28.48 -18.82 20.40
C SER A 553 28.13 -17.37 20.00
N PHE A 554 28.09 -17.06 18.70
CA PHE A 554 27.90 -15.70 18.17
C PHE A 554 28.90 -14.70 18.79
N THR A 555 30.16 -15.11 18.93
CA THR A 555 31.24 -14.34 19.57
C THR A 555 32.27 -13.89 18.52
N PRO A 556 32.60 -12.58 18.45
CA PRO A 556 33.54 -12.04 17.47
C PRO A 556 34.95 -12.63 17.61
N TRP A 557 35.72 -12.63 16.52
CA TRP A 557 37.15 -12.94 16.57
C TRP A 557 37.97 -11.68 16.84
N VAL A 558 38.54 -11.59 18.04
CA VAL A 558 39.23 -10.39 18.55
C VAL A 558 40.77 -10.46 18.48
N GLU A 559 41.35 -11.56 18.01
CA GLU A 559 42.81 -11.71 17.98
C GLU A 559 43.43 -11.04 16.73
N ALA A 560 44.24 -10.02 16.97
CA ALA A 560 45.06 -9.35 15.97
C ALA A 560 46.17 -10.28 15.44
N ASP A 561 46.57 -10.08 14.19
CA ASP A 561 47.59 -10.90 13.54
C ASP A 561 49.03 -10.48 13.91
N GLU A 562 49.97 -11.43 13.92
CA GLU A 562 51.36 -11.16 14.31
C GLU A 562 52.08 -10.31 13.24
N GLY A 563 52.13 -9.00 13.48
CA GLY A 563 52.75 -8.02 12.60
C GLY A 563 51.79 -6.98 12.01
N ASP A 564 50.51 -6.99 12.39
CA ASP A 564 49.57 -5.94 11.98
C ASP A 564 50.01 -4.55 12.49
N PRO A 565 50.30 -3.57 11.60
CA PRO A 565 50.68 -2.22 12.01
C PRO A 565 49.57 -1.47 12.77
N PHE A 566 48.30 -1.88 12.61
CA PHE A 566 47.14 -1.27 13.27
C PHE A 566 46.71 -1.99 14.56
N GLY A 567 47.40 -3.07 14.95
CA GLY A 567 47.19 -3.79 16.21
C GLY A 567 45.73 -4.18 16.49
N GLY A 568 45.00 -4.67 15.49
CA GLY A 568 43.62 -5.15 15.61
C GLY A 568 42.53 -4.11 15.31
N GLN A 569 42.87 -2.83 15.12
CA GLN A 569 41.87 -1.75 15.06
C GLN A 569 41.13 -1.63 13.71
N LEU A 570 41.81 -1.96 12.60
CA LEU A 570 41.20 -1.95 11.26
C LEU A 570 40.70 -3.33 10.82
N TRP A 571 41.33 -4.38 11.31
CA TRP A 571 40.97 -5.77 11.03
C TRP A 571 41.56 -6.66 12.11
N THR A 572 40.95 -7.81 12.31
CA THR A 572 41.58 -8.95 12.97
C THR A 572 41.84 -10.04 11.93
N ARG A 573 42.32 -11.21 12.33
CA ARG A 573 42.57 -12.30 11.38
C ARG A 573 41.32 -12.78 10.62
N TYR A 574 40.14 -12.61 11.21
CA TYR A 574 38.84 -13.02 10.65
C TYR A 574 37.74 -11.96 10.73
N ALA A 575 38.09 -10.71 11.06
CA ALA A 575 37.16 -9.57 11.11
C ALA A 575 37.71 -8.37 10.33
N THR A 576 36.83 -7.49 9.85
CA THR A 576 37.21 -6.23 9.20
C THR A 576 36.35 -5.10 9.75
N LEU A 577 36.95 -3.92 9.97
CA LEU A 577 36.23 -2.69 10.29
C LEU A 577 35.38 -2.27 9.10
N MET A 578 34.07 -2.19 9.28
CA MET A 578 33.14 -1.79 8.21
C MET A 578 32.36 -0.54 8.59
N THR A 579 32.12 0.33 7.61
CA THR A 579 31.14 1.41 7.74
C THR A 579 29.72 0.85 7.80
N ALA A 580 28.76 1.64 8.29
CA ALA A 580 27.35 1.26 8.24
C ALA A 580 26.87 0.90 6.82
N GLY A 581 27.35 1.58 5.77
CA GLY A 581 27.00 1.26 4.38
C GLY A 581 27.57 -0.06 3.89
N GLN A 582 28.78 -0.40 4.33
CA GLN A 582 29.43 -1.67 4.02
C GLN A 582 28.76 -2.83 4.74
N LEU A 583 28.45 -2.68 6.03
CA LEU A 583 27.70 -3.70 6.77
C LEU A 583 26.26 -3.88 6.23
N ALA A 584 25.63 -2.81 5.73
CA ALA A 584 24.34 -2.90 5.06
C ALA A 584 24.38 -3.79 3.80
N ALA A 585 25.44 -3.70 2.99
CA ALA A 585 25.60 -4.55 1.80
C ALA A 585 25.65 -6.06 2.14
N LEU A 586 26.21 -6.43 3.29
CA LEU A 586 26.30 -7.82 3.76
C LEU A 586 25.04 -8.31 4.49
N THR A 587 24.17 -7.42 4.96
CA THR A 587 23.06 -7.75 5.89
C THR A 587 21.69 -7.33 5.39
N ALA A 588 21.60 -6.79 4.18
CA ALA A 588 20.35 -6.52 3.48
C ALA A 588 19.48 -7.79 3.43
N PRO A 589 18.16 -7.69 3.72
CA PRO A 589 17.24 -8.80 3.52
C PRO A 589 17.29 -9.27 2.07
N GLY A 590 17.56 -10.55 1.83
CA GLY A 590 17.53 -11.11 0.47
C GLY A 590 16.10 -11.41 0.05
N LEU A 591 15.61 -10.78 -1.02
CA LEU A 591 14.23 -10.94 -1.52
C LEU A 591 14.06 -12.19 -2.41
N PHE A 592 14.36 -13.35 -1.82
CA PHE A 592 14.36 -14.65 -2.51
C PHE A 592 13.07 -15.46 -2.26
N GLU A 593 12.28 -15.65 -3.33
CA GLU A 593 10.95 -16.31 -3.31
C GLU A 593 10.97 -17.79 -2.84
N GLU A 594 12.08 -18.49 -3.02
CA GLU A 594 12.26 -19.88 -2.57
C GLU A 594 12.86 -19.88 -1.15
N GLY A 595 12.04 -19.48 -0.19
CA GLY A 595 12.41 -19.38 1.22
C GLY A 595 11.23 -19.32 2.18
N ALA A 596 11.53 -19.24 3.48
CA ALA A 596 10.52 -19.21 4.53
C ALA A 596 9.80 -17.85 4.64
N ALA A 597 10.46 -16.76 4.22
CA ALA A 597 9.85 -15.44 4.17
C ALA A 597 8.89 -15.34 2.98
N SER A 598 7.66 -14.86 3.22
CA SER A 598 6.79 -14.46 2.11
C SER A 598 7.32 -13.16 1.50
N THR A 599 7.96 -13.28 0.33
CA THR A 599 8.45 -12.14 -0.48
C THR A 599 7.50 -11.80 -1.64
N VAL A 600 6.33 -12.45 -1.71
CA VAL A 600 5.36 -12.35 -2.82
C VAL A 600 4.04 -11.68 -2.41
N MET A 601 3.90 -11.29 -1.13
CA MET A 601 2.71 -10.63 -0.61
C MET A 601 2.62 -9.17 -1.11
N ALA A 602 1.44 -8.77 -1.57
CA ALA A 602 1.16 -7.38 -1.90
C ALA A 602 1.07 -6.52 -0.63
N GLU A 603 1.71 -5.35 -0.66
CA GLU A 603 1.58 -4.34 0.40
C GLU A 603 0.13 -3.80 0.46
N ILE A 604 -0.35 -3.42 1.65
CA ILE A 604 -1.61 -2.65 1.76
C ILE A 604 -1.46 -1.35 0.96
N PRO A 605 -2.28 -1.10 -0.08
CA PRO A 605 -2.03 -0.02 -1.04
C PRO A 605 -2.08 1.39 -0.46
N GLU A 606 -1.30 2.30 -1.06
CA GLU A 606 -1.24 3.69 -0.63
C GLU A 606 -2.63 4.38 -0.61
N GLY A 607 -2.82 5.21 0.43
CA GLY A 607 -4.06 5.97 0.61
C GLY A 607 -5.19 5.19 1.28
N MET A 608 -4.93 3.97 1.78
CA MET A 608 -5.78 3.31 2.78
C MET A 608 -5.90 4.21 4.03
N GLY A 609 -7.09 4.26 4.62
CA GLY A 609 -7.38 5.06 5.82
C GLY A 609 -7.17 4.27 7.11
N PHE A 610 -6.75 4.98 8.16
CA PHE A 610 -6.75 4.47 9.53
C PHE A 610 -7.38 5.54 10.45
N TYR A 611 -8.39 5.14 11.22
CA TYR A 611 -9.19 6.04 12.05
C TYR A 611 -9.25 5.52 13.49
N PRO A 612 -8.36 5.97 14.40
CA PRO A 612 -8.27 5.43 15.76
C PRO A 612 -9.58 5.50 16.57
N ASN A 613 -10.44 6.47 16.28
CA ASN A 613 -11.71 6.68 16.97
C ASN A 613 -12.80 7.14 15.98
N MET A 614 -13.45 6.19 15.30
CA MET A 614 -14.60 6.48 14.44
C MET A 614 -15.85 6.80 15.30
N PRO A 615 -16.67 7.81 14.93
CA PRO A 615 -17.89 8.14 15.65
C PRO A 615 -19.00 7.10 15.43
N GLY A 616 -20.00 7.14 16.31
CA GLY A 616 -21.14 6.23 16.29
C GLY A 616 -20.99 5.02 17.23
N ASP A 617 -22.08 4.27 17.36
CA ASP A 617 -22.22 3.16 18.30
C ASP A 617 -22.33 1.78 17.63
N ILE A 618 -22.57 1.71 16.32
CA ILE A 618 -22.63 0.48 15.52
C ILE A 618 -21.20 -0.01 15.26
N VAL A 619 -20.81 -1.15 15.83
CA VAL A 619 -19.43 -1.68 15.72
C VAL A 619 -19.36 -2.81 14.68
N LEU A 620 -18.72 -2.54 13.55
CA LEU A 620 -18.63 -3.49 12.43
C LEU A 620 -17.43 -4.44 12.53
N GLY A 621 -16.32 -3.98 13.12
CA GLY A 621 -15.04 -4.67 12.99
C GLY A 621 -13.87 -3.94 13.62
N HIS A 622 -12.67 -4.49 13.42
CA HIS A 622 -11.40 -3.92 13.89
C HIS A 622 -10.48 -3.62 12.68
N GLN A 623 -9.86 -2.45 12.66
CA GLN A 623 -9.03 -1.97 11.55
C GLN A 623 -7.66 -2.63 11.54
N TYR A 624 -7.15 -2.93 10.34
CA TYR A 624 -5.74 -3.22 10.14
C TYR A 624 -4.94 -1.91 10.02
N SER A 625 -3.72 -1.90 10.54
CA SER A 625 -2.78 -0.79 10.38
C SER A 625 -2.22 -0.78 8.96
N PRO A 626 -2.32 0.32 8.19
CA PRO A 626 -1.71 0.41 6.86
C PRO A 626 -0.17 0.47 6.90
N GLU A 627 0.44 0.74 8.06
CA GLU A 627 1.89 0.83 8.22
C GLU A 627 2.52 -0.54 8.58
N THR A 628 1.78 -1.39 9.31
CA THR A 628 2.30 -2.64 9.89
C THR A 628 1.54 -3.90 9.47
N ALA A 629 0.43 -3.76 8.73
CA ALA A 629 -0.53 -4.82 8.40
C ALA A 629 -1.18 -5.55 9.59
N ASP A 630 -0.87 -5.17 10.84
CA ASP A 630 -1.43 -5.79 12.04
C ASP A 630 -2.89 -5.42 12.29
N LEU A 631 -3.65 -6.37 12.86
CA LEU A 631 -4.99 -6.09 13.36
C LEU A 631 -4.92 -5.28 14.66
N THR A 632 -5.49 -4.08 14.65
CA THR A 632 -5.48 -3.16 15.79
C THR A 632 -6.76 -3.26 16.63
N THR A 633 -6.78 -2.64 17.80
CA THR A 633 -8.02 -2.46 18.59
C THR A 633 -8.89 -1.30 18.09
N ALA A 634 -8.49 -0.57 17.04
CA ALA A 634 -9.27 0.55 16.50
C ALA A 634 -10.52 0.02 15.79
N GLN A 635 -11.70 0.44 16.24
CA GLN A 635 -12.96 -0.10 15.72
C GLN A 635 -13.41 0.63 14.45
N VAL A 636 -13.91 -0.13 13.48
CA VAL A 636 -14.76 0.42 12.41
C VAL A 636 -16.14 0.65 12.99
N ARG A 637 -16.59 1.90 12.99
CA ARG A 637 -17.89 2.30 13.54
C ARG A 637 -18.73 3.08 12.55
N LEU A 638 -20.04 2.94 12.70
CA LEU A 638 -21.03 3.77 12.03
C LEU A 638 -21.91 4.50 13.04
N ASP A 639 -22.27 5.72 12.68
CA ASP A 639 -23.28 6.51 13.37
C ASP A 639 -24.65 6.28 12.70
N PHE A 640 -25.68 5.96 13.47
CA PHE A 640 -26.98 5.52 12.93
C PHE A 640 -27.67 6.55 12.00
N PRO A 641 -27.63 7.87 12.26
CA PRO A 641 -28.10 8.89 11.31
C PRO A 641 -27.38 8.86 9.95
N ASN A 642 -26.13 8.37 9.92
CA ASN A 642 -25.30 8.24 8.73
C ASN A 642 -25.41 6.86 8.05
N LEU A 643 -26.25 5.96 8.58
CA LEU A 643 -26.56 4.68 7.93
C LEU A 643 -27.16 4.94 6.54
N MET A 644 -26.57 4.32 5.52
CA MET A 644 -26.97 4.40 4.11
C MET A 644 -27.15 3.01 3.50
N HIS A 645 -27.68 2.97 2.28
CA HIS A 645 -27.71 1.75 1.48
C HIS A 645 -26.28 1.21 1.33
N THR A 646 -26.12 -0.09 1.57
CA THR A 646 -24.79 -0.72 1.68
C THR A 646 -24.68 -1.92 0.75
N MET A 647 -23.60 -1.98 -0.04
CA MET A 647 -23.25 -3.15 -0.84
C MET A 647 -22.16 -3.96 -0.15
N PHE A 648 -22.38 -5.27 -0.02
CA PHE A 648 -21.42 -6.27 0.42
C PHE A 648 -21.04 -7.15 -0.77
N ALA A 649 -19.82 -7.01 -1.27
CA ALA A 649 -19.34 -7.76 -2.44
C ALA A 649 -18.17 -8.66 -2.06
N GLY A 650 -18.12 -9.86 -2.63
CA GLY A 650 -17.01 -10.79 -2.49
C GLY A 650 -17.36 -12.21 -2.92
N ASP A 651 -16.34 -12.99 -3.27
CA ASP A 651 -16.52 -14.39 -3.68
C ASP A 651 -17.08 -15.27 -2.52
N THR A 652 -17.44 -16.52 -2.83
CA THR A 652 -17.93 -17.47 -1.81
C THR A 652 -16.84 -17.73 -0.76
N GLY A 653 -17.23 -17.69 0.53
CA GLY A 653 -16.32 -17.92 1.67
C GLY A 653 -15.61 -16.68 2.23
N PHE A 654 -15.50 -15.58 1.49
CA PHE A 654 -14.72 -14.39 1.90
C PHE A 654 -15.44 -13.43 2.87
N GLY A 655 -16.43 -13.88 3.63
CA GLY A 655 -17.02 -13.10 4.73
C GLY A 655 -18.02 -12.00 4.36
N LYS A 656 -18.48 -11.88 3.11
CA LYS A 656 -19.51 -10.90 2.69
C LYS A 656 -20.76 -10.91 3.59
N SER A 657 -21.30 -12.09 3.88
CA SER A 657 -22.48 -12.27 4.74
C SER A 657 -22.16 -12.01 6.21
N VAL A 658 -20.91 -12.22 6.66
CA VAL A 658 -20.48 -11.94 8.04
C VAL A 658 -20.52 -10.43 8.30
N ALA A 659 -20.01 -9.62 7.36
CA ALA A 659 -20.09 -8.16 7.45
C ALA A 659 -21.55 -7.65 7.42
N ALA A 660 -22.39 -8.25 6.57
CA ALA A 660 -23.82 -7.91 6.48
C ALA A 660 -24.59 -8.27 7.76
N MET A 661 -24.41 -9.50 8.28
CA MET A 661 -24.99 -9.96 9.54
C MET A 661 -24.56 -9.07 10.71
N ARG A 662 -23.26 -8.72 10.80
CA ARG A 662 -22.77 -7.85 11.88
C ARG A 662 -23.40 -6.47 11.85
N MET A 663 -23.51 -5.86 10.66
CA MET A 663 -24.15 -4.55 10.52
C MET A 663 -25.62 -4.61 10.93
N LEU A 664 -26.37 -5.63 10.46
CA LEU A 664 -27.80 -5.77 10.74
C LEU A 664 -28.06 -6.05 12.23
N TYR A 665 -27.28 -6.95 12.84
CA TYR A 665 -27.32 -7.27 14.26
C TYR A 665 -27.15 -6.01 15.12
N GLU A 666 -26.09 -5.24 14.87
CA GLU A 666 -25.77 -4.02 15.62
C GLU A 666 -26.87 -2.95 15.50
N THR A 667 -27.37 -2.69 14.29
CA THR A 667 -28.42 -1.70 14.07
C THR A 667 -29.75 -2.13 14.69
N THR A 668 -30.14 -3.39 14.56
CA THR A 668 -31.40 -3.91 15.15
C THR A 668 -31.34 -3.94 16.68
N LEU A 669 -30.24 -4.43 17.25
CA LEU A 669 -30.09 -4.55 18.71
C LEU A 669 -30.11 -3.18 19.40
N LYS A 670 -29.38 -2.19 18.85
CA LYS A 670 -29.20 -0.87 19.48
C LYS A 670 -30.30 0.12 19.14
N HIS A 671 -30.70 0.20 17.86
CA HIS A 671 -31.63 1.22 17.35
C HIS A 671 -33.06 0.69 17.12
N LYS A 672 -33.33 -0.57 17.50
CA LYS A 672 -34.66 -1.19 17.47
C LYS A 672 -35.35 -1.06 16.10
N THR A 673 -34.59 -1.35 15.05
CA THR A 673 -35.06 -1.29 13.67
C THR A 673 -35.96 -2.47 13.31
N ARG A 674 -36.76 -2.28 12.26
CA ARG A 674 -37.58 -3.32 11.63
C ARG A 674 -36.75 -3.94 10.50
N SER A 675 -36.28 -5.17 10.65
CA SER A 675 -35.30 -5.74 9.70
C SER A 675 -35.82 -7.00 9.04
N VAL A 676 -35.74 -7.09 7.71
CA VAL A 676 -36.11 -8.30 6.96
C VAL A 676 -34.93 -8.76 6.12
N VAL A 677 -34.60 -10.05 6.21
CA VAL A 677 -33.57 -10.69 5.40
C VAL A 677 -34.25 -11.55 4.37
N LEU A 678 -33.93 -11.30 3.11
CA LEU A 678 -34.37 -12.07 1.96
C LEU A 678 -33.20 -12.98 1.56
N ASP A 679 -33.09 -14.13 2.24
CA ASP A 679 -32.00 -15.09 2.09
C ASP A 679 -32.28 -16.02 0.90
N PHE A 680 -31.42 -16.02 -0.11
CA PHE A 680 -31.61 -16.85 -1.29
C PHE A 680 -31.29 -18.33 -1.02
N GLY A 681 -30.47 -18.58 0.00
CA GLY A 681 -30.14 -19.88 0.56
C GLY A 681 -30.78 -20.06 1.94
N ALA A 682 -29.94 -20.31 2.93
CA ALA A 682 -30.32 -20.54 4.33
C ALA A 682 -29.16 -20.16 5.29
N GLY A 683 -28.27 -19.24 4.88
CA GLY A 683 -27.06 -18.90 5.63
C GLY A 683 -27.29 -18.00 6.84
N TRP A 684 -28.45 -17.32 6.91
CA TRP A 684 -28.73 -16.33 7.95
C TRP A 684 -29.36 -16.92 9.22
N ARG A 685 -29.78 -18.20 9.23
CA ARG A 685 -30.40 -18.85 10.42
C ARG A 685 -29.55 -18.81 11.68
N THR A 686 -28.23 -18.73 11.56
CA THR A 686 -27.27 -18.49 12.65
C THR A 686 -27.69 -17.32 13.55
N MET A 687 -28.31 -16.29 12.99
CA MET A 687 -28.82 -15.13 13.72
C MET A 687 -29.89 -15.47 14.78
N LEU A 688 -30.57 -16.62 14.71
CA LEU A 688 -31.52 -17.04 15.75
C LEU A 688 -30.86 -17.11 17.15
N ASN A 689 -29.58 -17.47 17.17
CA ASN A 689 -28.77 -17.58 18.38
C ASN A 689 -28.00 -16.28 18.69
N ALA A 690 -28.31 -15.17 18.01
CA ALA A 690 -27.62 -13.89 18.22
C ALA A 690 -28.04 -13.26 19.58
N PRO A 691 -27.07 -12.95 20.47
CA PRO A 691 -27.36 -12.56 21.84
C PRO A 691 -28.06 -11.19 21.93
N GLY A 692 -29.07 -11.08 22.78
CA GLY A 692 -29.87 -9.86 22.99
C GLY A 692 -30.99 -9.63 21.96
N LEU A 693 -31.18 -10.55 21.01
CA LEU A 693 -32.30 -10.57 20.05
C LEU A 693 -33.32 -11.68 20.35
N GLU A 694 -33.26 -12.29 21.54
CA GLU A 694 -34.17 -13.37 21.95
C GLU A 694 -35.63 -12.89 21.95
N GLY A 695 -36.51 -13.62 21.26
CA GLY A 695 -37.92 -13.23 21.06
C GLY A 695 -38.13 -12.06 20.08
N HIS A 696 -37.07 -11.52 19.48
CA HIS A 696 -37.09 -10.47 18.46
C HIS A 696 -36.58 -10.97 17.09
N LEU A 697 -36.56 -12.29 16.90
CA LEU A 697 -36.24 -12.92 15.62
C LEU A 697 -37.33 -13.92 15.21
N ASP A 698 -37.66 -13.95 13.92
CA ASP A 698 -38.51 -14.96 13.30
C ASP A 698 -37.84 -15.54 12.04
N ILE A 699 -38.15 -16.80 11.72
CA ILE A 699 -37.68 -17.50 10.51
C ILE A 699 -38.92 -18.05 9.79
N GLN A 700 -38.98 -17.79 8.49
CA GLN A 700 -40.03 -18.19 7.57
C GLN A 700 -39.39 -18.82 6.33
N GLN A 701 -39.91 -19.93 5.83
CA GLN A 701 -39.19 -20.79 4.87
C GLN A 701 -39.99 -20.96 3.57
N LEU A 702 -39.38 -20.73 2.41
CA LEU A 702 -40.05 -20.72 1.09
C LEU A 702 -40.34 -22.12 0.51
N TRP A 703 -40.29 -23.17 1.34
CA TRP A 703 -40.66 -24.53 0.95
C TRP A 703 -41.74 -25.13 1.85
N PRO A 704 -42.61 -26.03 1.34
CA PRO A 704 -43.83 -26.41 2.06
C PRO A 704 -43.61 -27.38 3.22
N ASP A 705 -42.62 -28.26 3.08
CA ASP A 705 -42.27 -29.32 4.06
C ASP A 705 -41.30 -28.81 5.15
N ALA A 706 -41.17 -27.49 5.27
CA ALA A 706 -40.30 -26.83 6.25
C ALA A 706 -40.87 -26.91 7.68
N VAL A 707 -40.08 -26.48 8.67
CA VAL A 707 -40.57 -26.33 10.06
C VAL A 707 -41.46 -25.10 10.20
N ARG A 708 -41.13 -24.03 9.48
CA ARG A 708 -41.90 -22.78 9.45
C ARG A 708 -42.17 -22.34 8.00
N PRO A 709 -42.99 -23.08 7.23
CA PRO A 709 -43.34 -22.72 5.86
C PRO A 709 -44.00 -21.34 5.84
N PHE A 710 -43.48 -20.44 5.02
CA PHE A 710 -43.99 -19.09 4.86
C PHE A 710 -45.35 -19.12 4.15
N ARG A 711 -46.42 -19.15 4.94
CA ARG A 711 -47.81 -19.19 4.49
C ARG A 711 -48.24 -17.79 4.04
N TRP A 712 -48.33 -17.52 2.74
CA TRP A 712 -48.62 -16.18 2.21
C TRP A 712 -49.46 -16.26 0.93
N ASN A 713 -50.33 -15.28 0.66
CA ASN A 713 -50.99 -15.15 -0.65
C ASN A 713 -50.38 -13.97 -1.42
N PRO A 714 -49.55 -14.21 -2.46
CA PRO A 714 -48.89 -13.14 -3.23
C PRO A 714 -49.84 -12.22 -4.01
N LEU A 715 -51.11 -12.59 -4.20
CA LEU A 715 -52.13 -11.76 -4.86
C LEU A 715 -52.96 -10.91 -3.87
N GLN A 716 -52.90 -11.20 -2.57
CA GLN A 716 -53.66 -10.45 -1.57
C GLN A 716 -53.21 -8.98 -1.54
N ILE A 717 -54.16 -8.05 -1.65
CA ILE A 717 -53.86 -6.62 -1.60
C ILE A 717 -53.37 -6.25 -0.20
N GLY A 718 -52.27 -5.51 -0.14
CA GLY A 718 -51.67 -5.05 1.12
C GLY A 718 -52.56 -4.04 1.85
N ARG A 719 -52.49 -4.01 3.18
CA ARG A 719 -53.37 -3.23 4.06
C ARG A 719 -53.35 -1.73 3.82
N HIS A 720 -52.25 -1.19 3.30
CA HIS A 720 -52.09 0.23 3.00
C HIS A 720 -51.83 0.51 1.51
N ILE A 721 -51.61 -0.52 0.69
CA ILE A 721 -51.23 -0.38 -0.71
C ILE A 721 -52.51 -0.37 -1.56
N SER A 722 -52.74 0.70 -2.33
CA SER A 722 -53.91 0.78 -3.22
C SER A 722 -53.93 -0.41 -4.20
N PRO A 723 -55.10 -1.07 -4.41
CA PRO A 723 -55.24 -2.15 -5.38
C PRO A 723 -54.67 -1.75 -6.75
N GLU A 724 -55.00 -0.54 -7.21
CA GLU A 724 -54.56 0.04 -8.49
C GLU A 724 -53.03 0.10 -8.66
N THR A 725 -52.28 0.26 -7.57
CA THR A 725 -50.83 0.27 -7.61
C THR A 725 -50.28 -1.16 -7.62
N GLN A 726 -50.79 -2.02 -6.74
CA GLN A 726 -50.25 -3.37 -6.55
C GLN A 726 -50.54 -4.30 -7.73
N TRP A 727 -51.74 -4.28 -8.32
CA TRP A 727 -52.08 -5.23 -9.39
C TRP A 727 -51.24 -5.01 -10.65
N ARG A 728 -50.92 -3.75 -10.97
CA ARG A 728 -50.01 -3.41 -12.07
C ARG A 728 -48.58 -3.84 -11.74
N ALA A 729 -48.10 -3.46 -10.56
CA ALA A 729 -46.76 -3.79 -10.09
C ALA A 729 -46.50 -5.30 -9.95
N PHE A 730 -47.52 -6.12 -9.67
CA PHE A 730 -47.36 -7.59 -9.66
C PHE A 730 -46.90 -8.09 -11.03
N ALA A 731 -47.58 -7.67 -12.11
CA ALA A 731 -47.23 -8.08 -13.46
C ALA A 731 -45.91 -7.43 -13.94
N ASP A 732 -45.58 -6.24 -13.44
CA ASP A 732 -44.26 -5.62 -13.63
C ASP A 732 -43.17 -6.51 -13.01
N VAL A 733 -43.21 -6.71 -11.68
CA VAL A 733 -42.21 -7.42 -10.86
C VAL A 733 -42.09 -8.90 -11.25
N PHE A 734 -43.22 -9.60 -11.44
CA PHE A 734 -43.20 -10.96 -11.97
C PHE A 734 -42.53 -10.97 -13.34
N GLY A 735 -42.96 -10.11 -14.26
CA GLY A 735 -42.62 -10.17 -15.68
C GLY A 735 -41.13 -10.01 -16.01
N GLY A 736 -40.40 -9.10 -15.36
CA GLY A 736 -38.97 -8.95 -15.61
C GLY A 736 -38.07 -9.84 -14.75
N ILE A 737 -38.52 -10.31 -13.57
CA ILE A 737 -37.78 -11.37 -12.84
C ILE A 737 -37.89 -12.70 -13.62
N THR A 738 -39.04 -12.99 -14.23
CA THR A 738 -39.19 -14.12 -15.17
C THR A 738 -38.43 -13.97 -16.49
N GLN A 739 -37.93 -12.76 -16.81
CA GLN A 739 -37.46 -12.38 -18.15
C GLN A 739 -38.49 -12.74 -19.25
N LEU A 740 -39.73 -12.26 -19.12
CA LEU A 740 -40.74 -12.35 -20.18
C LEU A 740 -40.36 -11.39 -21.33
N GLY A 741 -39.47 -11.86 -22.21
CA GLY A 741 -38.79 -11.11 -23.28
C GLY A 741 -39.68 -10.54 -24.40
N VAL A 742 -40.99 -10.42 -24.18
CA VAL A 742 -41.91 -9.77 -25.12
C VAL A 742 -42.88 -8.88 -24.35
N LYS A 743 -42.98 -7.58 -24.71
CA LYS A 743 -43.97 -6.64 -24.14
C LYS A 743 -45.41 -7.19 -24.15
N ARG A 744 -45.74 -8.04 -25.12
CA ARG A 744 -47.01 -8.75 -25.21
C ARG A 744 -47.25 -9.70 -24.02
N GLN A 745 -46.25 -10.46 -23.55
CA GLN A 745 -46.41 -11.35 -22.39
C GLN A 745 -46.83 -10.59 -21.13
N LYS A 746 -46.18 -9.46 -20.83
CA LYS A 746 -46.56 -8.57 -19.73
C LYS A 746 -48.00 -8.05 -19.85
N GLN A 747 -48.41 -7.62 -21.05
CA GLN A 747 -49.78 -7.14 -21.28
C GLN A 747 -50.83 -8.26 -21.10
N GLU A 748 -50.58 -9.46 -21.62
CA GLU A 748 -51.51 -10.60 -21.48
C GLU A 748 -51.65 -11.04 -20.00
N LEU A 749 -50.57 -10.95 -19.20
CA LEU A 749 -50.61 -11.16 -17.76
C LEU A 749 -51.42 -10.07 -17.03
N LEU A 750 -51.17 -8.79 -17.34
CA LEU A 750 -51.94 -7.65 -16.80
C LEU A 750 -53.44 -7.78 -17.09
N ASP A 751 -53.81 -8.07 -18.34
CA ASP A 751 -55.21 -8.23 -18.74
C ASP A 751 -55.89 -9.39 -17.99
N SER A 752 -55.17 -10.50 -17.82
CA SER A 752 -55.70 -11.70 -17.15
C SER A 752 -55.86 -11.49 -15.64
N LEU A 753 -54.91 -10.78 -15.02
CA LEU A 753 -55.01 -10.36 -13.61
C LEU A 753 -56.13 -9.33 -13.40
N ARG A 754 -56.29 -8.34 -14.30
CA ARG A 754 -57.41 -7.40 -14.25
C ARG A 754 -58.75 -8.14 -14.37
N LYS A 755 -58.90 -9.07 -15.33
CA LYS A 755 -60.11 -9.91 -15.47
C LYS A 755 -60.44 -10.65 -14.16
N LEU A 756 -59.44 -11.28 -13.53
CA LEU A 756 -59.60 -12.01 -12.28
C LEU A 756 -60.07 -11.09 -11.13
N TYR A 757 -59.43 -9.93 -10.96
CA TYR A 757 -59.72 -8.99 -9.88
C TYR A 757 -61.06 -8.24 -10.07
N LEU A 758 -61.45 -7.96 -11.32
CA LEU A 758 -62.79 -7.46 -11.64
C LEU A 758 -63.87 -8.49 -11.28
N GLY A 759 -63.65 -9.77 -11.65
CA GLY A 759 -64.59 -10.86 -11.36
C GLY A 759 -64.85 -11.12 -9.86
N HIS A 760 -63.95 -10.66 -8.99
CA HIS A 760 -64.05 -10.76 -7.53
C HIS A 760 -64.26 -9.40 -6.83
N GLY A 761 -64.51 -8.33 -7.58
CA GLY A 761 -64.77 -6.99 -7.04
C GLY A 761 -63.61 -6.39 -6.22
N VAL A 762 -62.36 -6.79 -6.48
CA VAL A 762 -61.14 -6.36 -5.76
C VAL A 762 -60.74 -4.94 -6.14
N LEU A 763 -60.90 -4.56 -7.41
CA LEU A 763 -60.62 -3.20 -7.91
C LEU A 763 -61.78 -2.26 -7.57
N ILE A 764 -61.95 -1.96 -6.28
CA ILE A 764 -63.10 -1.21 -5.72
C ILE A 764 -63.33 0.19 -6.32
N ASP A 765 -62.29 0.77 -6.92
CA ASP A 765 -62.36 2.08 -7.56
C ASP A 765 -62.45 2.03 -9.10
N ASP A 766 -62.37 0.84 -9.71
CA ASP A 766 -62.55 0.64 -11.14
C ASP A 766 -64.04 0.88 -11.54
N PRO A 767 -64.32 1.64 -12.62
CA PRO A 767 -65.68 1.86 -13.11
C PRO A 767 -66.48 0.58 -13.37
N ASP A 768 -65.81 -0.49 -13.80
CA ASP A 768 -66.45 -1.77 -14.11
C ASP A 768 -66.98 -2.42 -12.81
N VAL A 769 -66.20 -2.40 -11.72
CA VAL A 769 -66.64 -2.87 -10.39
C VAL A 769 -67.72 -1.98 -9.80
N ARG A 770 -67.59 -0.65 -9.93
CA ARG A 770 -68.55 0.32 -9.37
C ARG A 770 -69.93 0.29 -10.04
N SER A 771 -69.99 -0.12 -11.30
CA SER A 771 -71.25 -0.25 -12.05
C SER A 771 -71.86 -1.65 -11.96
N ASP A 772 -71.11 -2.65 -11.50
CA ASP A 772 -71.59 -4.02 -11.32
C ASP A 772 -72.70 -4.12 -10.26
N ALA A 773 -73.73 -4.91 -10.57
CA ALA A 773 -74.92 -5.06 -9.73
C ALA A 773 -74.65 -5.77 -8.38
N GLN A 774 -73.64 -6.64 -8.33
CA GLN A 774 -73.19 -7.36 -7.16
C GLN A 774 -71.99 -6.64 -6.51
N TRP A 775 -70.89 -6.50 -7.24
CA TRP A 775 -69.62 -6.04 -6.68
C TRP A 775 -69.57 -4.54 -6.38
N GLY A 776 -70.41 -3.71 -7.03
CA GLY A 776 -70.52 -2.26 -6.79
C GLY A 776 -71.17 -1.87 -5.46
N ARG A 777 -71.52 -2.86 -4.62
CA ARG A 777 -72.14 -2.68 -3.29
C ARG A 777 -71.43 -3.52 -2.23
N VAL A 778 -71.60 -3.11 -0.96
CA VAL A 778 -71.21 -3.91 0.22
C VAL A 778 -72.13 -5.13 0.34
N GLN A 779 -71.56 -6.33 0.43
CA GLN A 779 -72.33 -7.57 0.61
C GLN A 779 -72.79 -7.75 2.07
N ALA A 780 -73.80 -8.60 2.28
CA ALA A 780 -74.24 -8.98 3.61
C ALA A 780 -73.25 -9.94 4.30
N GLY A 781 -73.29 -10.00 5.63
CA GLY A 781 -72.38 -10.85 6.42
C GLY A 781 -71.02 -10.20 6.64
N ASP A 782 -69.94 -10.93 6.36
CA ASP A 782 -68.56 -10.55 6.71
C ASP A 782 -68.14 -9.18 6.14
N GLU A 783 -68.55 -8.81 4.90
CA GLU A 783 -68.22 -7.49 4.33
C GLU A 783 -68.86 -6.32 5.10
N ALA A 784 -70.14 -6.45 5.45
CA ALA A 784 -70.87 -5.45 6.25
C ALA A 784 -70.28 -5.32 7.66
N ASN A 785 -69.92 -6.46 8.28
CA ASN A 785 -69.27 -6.50 9.59
C ASN A 785 -67.88 -5.84 9.58
N LEU A 786 -67.07 -6.12 8.54
CA LEU A 786 -65.71 -5.59 8.38
C LEU A 786 -65.69 -4.08 8.12
N THR A 787 -66.62 -3.60 7.29
CA THR A 787 -66.71 -2.17 6.92
C THR A 787 -67.48 -1.34 7.95
N GLY A 788 -68.35 -1.97 8.76
CA GLY A 788 -69.31 -1.27 9.62
C GLY A 788 -70.44 -0.58 8.84
N ALA A 789 -70.63 -0.94 7.56
CA ALA A 789 -71.61 -0.35 6.67
C ALA A 789 -72.79 -1.30 6.41
N ASN A 790 -73.97 -0.74 6.15
CA ASN A 790 -75.15 -1.53 5.81
C ASN A 790 -74.97 -2.24 4.45
N ALA A 791 -75.38 -3.50 4.38
CA ALA A 791 -75.42 -4.26 3.13
C ALA A 791 -76.24 -3.52 2.05
N GLY A 792 -75.75 -3.55 0.81
CA GLY A 792 -76.32 -2.83 -0.32
C GLY A 792 -75.85 -1.37 -0.49
N LEU A 793 -75.07 -0.82 0.44
CA LEU A 793 -74.46 0.52 0.28
C LEU A 793 -73.52 0.54 -0.95
N PRO A 794 -73.63 1.52 -1.86
CA PRO A 794 -72.70 1.66 -2.99
C PRO A 794 -71.27 1.94 -2.52
N LEU A 795 -70.27 1.31 -3.15
CA LEU A 795 -68.86 1.45 -2.72
C LEU A 795 -68.34 2.89 -2.79
N GLY A 796 -68.85 3.71 -3.71
CA GLY A 796 -68.48 5.13 -3.82
C GLY A 796 -68.84 5.98 -2.59
N ASN A 797 -69.72 5.49 -1.71
CA ASN A 797 -70.11 6.17 -0.47
C ASN A 797 -69.28 5.71 0.75
N LEU A 798 -68.34 4.75 0.58
CA LEU A 798 -67.46 4.30 1.66
C LEU A 798 -66.22 5.21 1.79
N PRO A 799 -65.82 5.57 3.03
CA PRO A 799 -64.50 6.14 3.32
C PRO A 799 -63.36 5.29 2.72
N THR A 800 -62.26 5.95 2.33
CA THR A 800 -61.11 5.30 1.69
C THR A 800 -60.53 4.15 2.53
N GLU A 801 -60.48 4.29 3.87
CA GLU A 801 -60.02 3.23 4.77
C GLU A 801 -60.94 1.99 4.74
N GLN A 802 -62.26 2.18 4.70
CA GLN A 802 -63.22 1.08 4.60
C GLN A 802 -63.17 0.41 3.22
N ARG A 803 -62.96 1.19 2.15
CA ARG A 803 -62.69 0.67 0.81
C ARG A 803 -61.42 -0.18 0.80
N GLN A 804 -60.33 0.28 1.42
CA GLN A 804 -59.08 -0.48 1.50
C GLN A 804 -59.26 -1.81 2.26
N LYS A 805 -59.90 -1.78 3.44
CA LYS A 805 -60.21 -3.01 4.22
C LYS A 805 -61.03 -4.01 3.39
N LEU A 806 -62.00 -3.53 2.62
CA LEU A 806 -62.81 -4.36 1.75
C LEU A 806 -62.00 -4.95 0.58
N ALA A 807 -61.04 -4.21 0.01
CA ALA A 807 -60.17 -4.70 -1.06
C ALA A 807 -59.24 -5.82 -0.55
N VAL A 808 -58.65 -5.63 0.63
CA VAL A 808 -57.81 -6.62 1.32
C VAL A 808 -58.61 -7.90 1.61
N TYR A 809 -59.88 -7.76 2.03
CA TYR A 809 -60.76 -8.88 2.29
C TYR A 809 -61.17 -9.65 1.01
N ARG A 810 -61.60 -8.95 -0.04
CA ARG A 810 -61.98 -9.58 -1.32
C ARG A 810 -60.81 -10.28 -1.98
N SER A 811 -59.62 -9.68 -1.96
CA SER A 811 -58.40 -10.28 -2.52
C SER A 811 -57.84 -11.44 -1.69
N ALA A 812 -58.16 -11.55 -0.40
CA ALA A 812 -57.79 -12.71 0.41
C ALA A 812 -58.39 -14.03 -0.10
N GLY A 813 -59.49 -13.96 -0.87
CA GLY A 813 -60.15 -15.10 -1.51
C GLY A 813 -59.67 -15.42 -2.93
N VAL A 814 -58.64 -14.73 -3.44
CA VAL A 814 -58.09 -14.89 -4.80
C VAL A 814 -56.61 -15.20 -4.73
N GLY A 815 -56.14 -16.26 -5.39
CA GLY A 815 -54.72 -16.67 -5.35
C GLY A 815 -54.12 -17.01 -6.73
N LEU A 816 -52.85 -17.42 -6.71
CA LEU A 816 -52.08 -17.69 -7.92
C LEU A 816 -52.68 -18.82 -8.79
N ALA A 817 -53.37 -19.78 -8.17
CA ALA A 817 -54.07 -20.85 -8.88
C ALA A 817 -55.24 -20.33 -9.73
N ASP A 818 -55.99 -19.33 -9.24
CA ASP A 818 -57.11 -18.71 -9.97
C ASP A 818 -56.61 -17.89 -11.17
N LEU A 819 -55.46 -17.21 -10.99
CA LEU A 819 -54.77 -16.52 -12.08
C LEU A 819 -54.25 -17.50 -13.15
N TYR A 820 -53.63 -18.60 -12.72
CA TYR A 820 -53.17 -19.66 -13.63
C TYR A 820 -54.33 -20.24 -14.44
N GLN A 821 -55.45 -20.56 -13.78
CA GLN A 821 -56.65 -21.07 -14.43
C GLN A 821 -57.26 -20.03 -15.39
N THR A 822 -57.28 -18.75 -15.02
CA THR A 822 -57.73 -17.65 -15.90
C THR A 822 -56.89 -17.53 -17.18
N ILE A 823 -55.57 -17.69 -17.07
CA ILE A 823 -54.64 -17.66 -18.21
C ILE A 823 -54.79 -18.92 -19.07
N LYS A 824 -55.00 -20.08 -18.44
CA LYS A 824 -55.25 -21.35 -19.14
C LYS A 824 -56.55 -21.34 -19.94
N GLU A 825 -57.64 -20.82 -19.37
CA GLU A 825 -58.91 -20.61 -20.09
C GLU A 825 -58.73 -19.65 -21.28
N ARG A 826 -57.95 -18.57 -21.10
CA ARG A 826 -57.61 -17.66 -22.22
C ARG A 826 -56.88 -18.43 -23.32
N LEU A 827 -55.87 -19.24 -22.98
CA LEU A 827 -55.13 -20.09 -23.92
C LEU A 827 -56.04 -21.06 -24.69
N GLU A 828 -56.99 -21.72 -24.02
CA GLU A 828 -57.97 -22.61 -24.66
C GLU A 828 -58.89 -21.88 -25.66
N THR A 829 -59.08 -20.56 -25.53
CA THR A 829 -59.83 -19.73 -26.49
C THR A 829 -59.00 -19.14 -27.64
N VAL A 830 -57.66 -19.29 -27.62
CA VAL A 830 -56.80 -18.76 -28.69
C VAL A 830 -56.98 -19.58 -29.98
N PRO A 831 -57.22 -18.94 -31.14
CA PRO A 831 -57.30 -19.65 -32.40
C PRO A 831 -55.98 -20.40 -32.71
N PRO A 832 -55.99 -21.67 -33.16
CA PRO A 832 -54.78 -22.46 -33.44
C PRO A 832 -53.82 -21.90 -34.51
N ARG A 833 -54.14 -20.74 -35.09
CA ARG A 833 -53.31 -19.99 -36.05
C ARG A 833 -52.47 -18.89 -35.38
N ASP A 834 -52.83 -18.40 -34.19
CA ASP A 834 -52.01 -17.41 -33.46
C ASP A 834 -51.00 -18.15 -32.56
N THR A 835 -50.02 -18.77 -33.21
CA THR A 835 -48.90 -19.47 -32.54
C THR A 835 -48.06 -18.54 -31.67
N MET A 836 -48.06 -17.23 -31.97
CA MET A 836 -47.39 -16.21 -31.15
C MET A 836 -48.11 -16.04 -29.81
N LEU A 837 -49.44 -15.84 -29.80
CA LEU A 837 -50.20 -15.71 -28.56
C LEU A 837 -50.22 -17.01 -27.75
N THR A 838 -50.28 -18.15 -28.44
CA THR A 838 -50.18 -19.49 -27.82
C THR A 838 -48.88 -19.61 -27.02
N GLY A 839 -47.72 -19.40 -27.66
CA GLY A 839 -46.41 -19.48 -26.99
C GLY A 839 -46.20 -18.39 -25.92
N VAL A 840 -46.84 -17.23 -26.06
CA VAL A 840 -46.87 -16.17 -25.04
C VAL A 840 -47.54 -16.64 -23.76
N LEU A 841 -48.75 -17.21 -23.84
CA LEU A 841 -49.51 -17.67 -22.67
C LEU A 841 -48.90 -18.96 -22.08
N GLU A 842 -48.44 -19.88 -22.92
CA GLU A 842 -47.69 -21.08 -22.48
C GLU A 842 -46.43 -20.71 -21.69
N GLY A 843 -45.68 -19.69 -22.12
CA GLY A 843 -44.51 -19.19 -21.41
C GLY A 843 -44.84 -18.62 -20.02
N ILE A 844 -45.96 -17.90 -19.89
CA ILE A 844 -46.43 -17.38 -18.59
C ILE A 844 -46.83 -18.54 -17.67
N LEU A 845 -47.63 -19.50 -18.17
CA LEU A 845 -48.03 -20.69 -17.42
C LEU A 845 -46.81 -21.51 -16.97
N PHE A 846 -45.82 -21.69 -17.84
CA PHE A 846 -44.58 -22.39 -17.52
C PHE A 846 -43.84 -21.76 -16.33
N ARG A 847 -43.73 -20.43 -16.31
CA ARG A 847 -43.14 -19.69 -15.19
C ARG A 847 -43.98 -19.73 -13.91
N MET A 848 -45.31 -19.79 -14.01
CA MET A 848 -46.17 -19.90 -12.83
C MET A 848 -46.21 -21.32 -12.22
N ASN A 849 -45.94 -22.37 -13.00
CA ASN A 849 -46.03 -23.77 -12.55
C ASN A 849 -45.38 -24.06 -11.17
N PRO A 850 -44.15 -23.62 -10.85
CA PRO A 850 -43.51 -23.92 -9.57
C PRO A 850 -44.27 -23.39 -8.34
N LEU A 851 -45.08 -22.35 -8.51
CA LEU A 851 -45.82 -21.68 -7.42
C LEU A 851 -47.24 -22.21 -7.25
N VAL A 852 -47.81 -22.88 -8.27
CA VAL A 852 -49.22 -23.31 -8.31
C VAL A 852 -49.41 -24.82 -8.40
N GLN A 853 -48.32 -25.60 -8.38
CA GLN A 853 -48.36 -27.06 -8.40
C GLN A 853 -47.75 -27.67 -7.12
N GLY A 854 -48.02 -28.96 -6.90
CA GLY A 854 -47.48 -29.70 -5.76
C GLY A 854 -47.82 -29.08 -4.41
N ALA A 855 -46.94 -29.22 -3.43
CA ALA A 855 -47.15 -28.68 -2.09
C ALA A 855 -47.00 -27.14 -2.03
N ALA A 856 -46.29 -26.51 -2.98
CA ALA A 856 -46.17 -25.05 -3.07
C ALA A 856 -47.52 -24.37 -3.30
N SER A 857 -48.42 -25.03 -4.05
CA SER A 857 -49.79 -24.56 -4.25
C SER A 857 -50.57 -24.34 -2.94
N LYS A 858 -50.32 -25.14 -1.90
CA LYS A 858 -50.93 -25.00 -0.56
C LYS A 858 -50.30 -23.84 0.20
N GLN A 859 -48.98 -23.74 0.16
CA GLN A 859 -48.23 -22.66 0.82
C GLN A 859 -48.68 -21.28 0.33
N PHE A 860 -48.92 -21.14 -0.98
CA PHE A 860 -49.31 -19.88 -1.63
C PHE A 860 -50.81 -19.73 -1.94
N ALA A 861 -51.67 -20.56 -1.34
CA ALA A 861 -53.12 -20.53 -1.50
C ALA A 861 -53.78 -19.26 -0.89
N PRO A 862 -54.96 -18.82 -1.38
CA PRO A 862 -55.78 -17.86 -0.65
C PRO A 862 -56.24 -18.47 0.70
N GLY A 863 -56.43 -17.65 1.73
CA GLY A 863 -56.80 -18.15 3.06
C GLY A 863 -56.84 -17.07 4.15
N LYS A 864 -57.45 -17.41 5.31
CA LYS A 864 -57.47 -16.56 6.51
C LYS A 864 -56.25 -16.77 7.42
N ASP A 865 -55.44 -17.78 7.11
CA ASP A 865 -54.22 -18.22 7.78
C ASP A 865 -52.94 -17.62 7.17
N THR A 866 -53.07 -16.73 6.16
CA THR A 866 -51.94 -16.08 5.50
C THR A 866 -51.25 -15.06 6.42
N VAL A 867 -49.92 -15.10 6.42
CA VAL A 867 -49.06 -14.14 7.10
C VAL A 867 -49.04 -12.83 6.29
N PRO A 868 -49.40 -11.69 6.90
CA PRO A 868 -49.25 -10.36 6.29
C PRO A 868 -47.77 -9.96 6.29
N VAL A 869 -47.20 -9.77 5.09
CA VAL A 869 -45.82 -9.28 4.90
C VAL A 869 -45.59 -7.96 5.63
N GLU A 870 -46.60 -7.10 5.69
CA GLU A 870 -46.55 -5.78 6.31
C GLU A 870 -46.41 -5.82 7.84
N ASP A 871 -46.58 -6.99 8.48
CA ASP A 871 -46.43 -7.18 9.93
C ASP A 871 -45.06 -7.78 10.30
N MET A 872 -44.25 -8.23 9.32
CA MET A 872 -42.92 -8.80 9.56
C MET A 872 -42.01 -7.86 10.37
N SER A 873 -41.32 -8.43 11.35
CA SER A 873 -40.36 -7.74 12.25
C SER A 873 -40.95 -6.60 13.09
N LYS A 874 -42.25 -6.65 13.41
CA LYS A 874 -42.92 -5.66 14.28
C LYS A 874 -43.06 -6.17 15.73
N PRO A 875 -42.97 -5.28 16.74
CA PRO A 875 -42.74 -3.83 16.63
C PRO A 875 -41.30 -3.47 16.25
N TRP A 876 -40.34 -4.36 16.47
CA TRP A 876 -38.96 -4.30 15.98
C TRP A 876 -38.34 -5.71 16.05
N GLY A 877 -37.28 -5.96 15.27
CA GLY A 877 -36.63 -7.26 15.24
C GLY A 877 -36.11 -7.65 13.85
N ILE A 878 -35.81 -8.94 13.66
CA ILE A 878 -35.33 -9.52 12.41
C ILE A 878 -36.30 -10.64 11.96
N THR A 879 -36.76 -10.60 10.71
CA THR A 879 -37.47 -11.74 10.08
C THR A 879 -36.60 -12.23 8.94
N ILE A 880 -36.27 -13.51 8.94
CA ILE A 880 -35.46 -14.16 7.91
C ILE A 880 -36.41 -14.98 7.03
N ILE A 881 -36.41 -14.70 5.73
CA ILE A 881 -37.12 -15.49 4.73
C ILE A 881 -36.08 -16.34 4.01
N GLU A 882 -36.04 -17.63 4.32
CA GLU A 882 -35.12 -18.59 3.73
C GLU A 882 -35.66 -19.11 2.40
N GLY A 883 -34.87 -19.00 1.33
CA GLY A 883 -35.16 -19.59 0.03
C GLY A 883 -34.94 -21.10 -0.03
N GLY A 884 -33.90 -21.61 0.64
CA GLY A 884 -33.55 -23.02 0.67
C GLY A 884 -33.19 -23.62 -0.69
N MET A 885 -33.26 -24.96 -0.78
CA MET A 885 -32.91 -25.72 -2.00
C MET A 885 -34.10 -26.20 -2.83
N PHE A 886 -35.32 -26.18 -2.28
CA PHE A 886 -36.46 -26.89 -2.86
C PHE A 886 -37.26 -26.07 -3.90
N LEU A 887 -37.31 -24.75 -3.73
CA LEU A 887 -37.92 -23.86 -4.72
C LEU A 887 -36.88 -23.48 -5.79
N ASP A 888 -37.33 -23.37 -7.04
CA ASP A 888 -36.46 -23.05 -8.16
C ASP A 888 -35.89 -21.63 -8.07
N GLU A 889 -34.78 -21.39 -8.77
CA GLU A 889 -34.06 -20.11 -8.72
C GLU A 889 -34.96 -18.94 -9.11
N PHE A 890 -35.87 -19.14 -10.06
CA PHE A 890 -36.88 -18.16 -10.44
C PHE A 890 -37.91 -17.92 -9.32
N GLY A 891 -38.55 -18.96 -8.78
CA GLY A 891 -39.59 -18.81 -7.76
C GLY A 891 -39.07 -18.08 -6.52
N LYS A 892 -37.82 -18.37 -6.12
CA LYS A 892 -37.13 -17.65 -5.03
C LYS A 892 -36.89 -16.18 -5.38
N ALA A 893 -36.31 -15.88 -6.54
CA ALA A 893 -36.07 -14.50 -6.96
C ALA A 893 -37.37 -13.67 -7.00
N PHE A 894 -38.47 -14.25 -7.52
CA PHE A 894 -39.76 -13.59 -7.57
C PHE A 894 -40.35 -13.35 -6.18
N LEU A 895 -40.47 -14.38 -5.32
CA LEU A 895 -41.10 -14.23 -4.01
C LEU A 895 -40.31 -13.29 -3.09
N LEU A 896 -38.97 -13.38 -3.10
CA LEU A 896 -38.12 -12.49 -2.33
C LEU A 896 -38.19 -11.04 -2.85
N GLY A 897 -38.08 -10.83 -4.17
CA GLY A 897 -38.22 -9.50 -4.79
C GLY A 897 -39.60 -8.88 -4.58
N TRP A 898 -40.67 -9.68 -4.67
CA TRP A 898 -42.05 -9.23 -4.44
C TRP A 898 -42.31 -8.90 -2.97
N THR A 899 -41.74 -9.67 -2.04
CA THR A 899 -41.77 -9.34 -0.60
C THR A 899 -41.06 -8.01 -0.32
N GLY A 900 -39.86 -7.81 -0.89
CA GLY A 900 -39.12 -6.55 -0.76
C GLY A 900 -39.87 -5.34 -1.32
N TRP A 901 -40.51 -5.49 -2.48
CA TRP A 901 -41.40 -4.48 -3.07
C TRP A 901 -42.58 -4.15 -2.15
N HIS A 902 -43.26 -5.17 -1.61
CA HIS A 902 -44.40 -5.02 -0.69
C HIS A 902 -44.02 -4.26 0.58
N LEU A 903 -42.92 -4.65 1.23
CA LEU A 903 -42.41 -4.01 2.45
C LEU A 903 -42.08 -2.55 2.22
N TYR A 904 -41.43 -2.22 1.10
CA TYR A 904 -41.14 -0.83 0.74
C TYR A 904 -42.41 -0.02 0.49
N MET A 905 -43.37 -0.56 -0.27
CA MET A 905 -44.60 0.15 -0.61
C MET A 905 -45.54 0.35 0.59
N ASP A 906 -45.54 -0.55 1.58
CA ASP A 906 -46.17 -0.33 2.89
C ASP A 906 -45.59 0.91 3.59
N MET A 907 -44.25 1.09 3.59
CA MET A 907 -43.61 2.31 4.14
C MET A 907 -43.98 3.56 3.35
N VAL A 908 -44.00 3.50 2.01
CA VAL A 908 -44.43 4.61 1.15
C VAL A 908 -45.86 5.04 1.48
N ALA A 909 -46.79 4.08 1.52
CA ALA A 909 -48.19 4.35 1.80
C ALA A 909 -48.41 4.94 3.21
N ARG A 910 -47.80 4.34 4.24
CA ARG A 910 -47.84 4.86 5.63
C ARG A 910 -47.34 6.29 5.73
N ARG A 911 -46.24 6.61 5.03
CA ARG A 911 -45.65 7.95 5.02
C ARG A 911 -46.56 8.98 4.35
N VAL A 912 -47.22 8.61 3.25
CA VAL A 912 -48.21 9.46 2.56
C VAL A 912 -49.47 9.66 3.40
N HIS A 913 -49.88 8.68 4.19
CA HIS A 913 -51.01 8.74 5.12
C HIS A 913 -50.64 9.26 6.53
N GLU A 914 -49.49 9.92 6.67
CA GLU A 914 -48.99 10.55 7.91
C GLU A 914 -48.88 9.64 9.16
N VAL A 915 -48.75 8.32 8.98
CA VAL A 915 -48.40 7.41 10.09
C VAL A 915 -46.90 7.56 10.37
N ARG A 916 -46.55 8.17 11.52
CA ARG A 916 -45.18 8.63 11.82
C ARG A 916 -44.38 7.77 12.82
N ASP A 917 -44.98 6.73 13.40
CA ASP A 917 -44.42 5.94 14.51
C ASP A 917 -43.96 4.54 14.08
N GLU A 918 -43.35 4.44 12.89
CA GLU A 918 -42.86 3.18 12.31
C GLU A 918 -41.31 3.18 12.36
N PRO A 919 -40.66 2.12 12.87
CA PRO A 919 -39.19 2.04 12.91
C PRO A 919 -38.57 2.08 11.51
N LEU A 920 -37.28 2.42 11.46
CA LEU A 920 -36.50 2.34 10.22
C LEU A 920 -36.53 0.89 9.70
N LEU A 921 -36.97 0.73 8.45
CA LEU A 921 -37.02 -0.55 7.75
C LEU A 921 -35.66 -0.87 7.13
N GLN A 922 -35.09 -2.02 7.47
CA GLN A 922 -33.91 -2.59 6.83
C GLN A 922 -34.33 -3.79 5.98
N ILE A 923 -33.93 -3.86 4.71
CA ILE A 923 -34.15 -5.03 3.85
C ILE A 923 -32.79 -5.49 3.30
N VAL A 924 -32.40 -6.72 3.61
CA VAL A 924 -31.21 -7.36 3.03
C VAL A 924 -31.64 -8.24 1.85
N TYR A 925 -31.03 -8.04 0.70
CA TYR A 925 -31.16 -8.91 -0.47
C TYR A 925 -29.88 -9.75 -0.60
N GLU A 926 -30.00 -11.04 -0.32
CA GLU A 926 -28.94 -12.05 -0.51
C GLU A 926 -28.95 -12.54 -1.97
N GLU A 927 -27.78 -12.94 -2.52
CA GLU A 927 -27.57 -13.21 -3.96
C GLU A 927 -28.27 -12.17 -4.88
N ALA A 928 -28.11 -10.88 -4.57
CA ALA A 928 -28.85 -9.80 -5.22
C ALA A 928 -28.61 -9.70 -6.75
N ASN A 929 -27.50 -10.26 -7.24
CA ASN A 929 -27.20 -10.52 -8.65
C ASN A 929 -28.23 -11.40 -9.38
N LYS A 930 -29.04 -12.18 -8.65
CA LYS A 930 -30.12 -13.03 -9.19
C LYS A 930 -31.48 -12.35 -9.18
N ILE A 931 -31.67 -11.38 -8.28
CA ILE A 931 -32.93 -10.64 -8.11
C ILE A 931 -32.94 -9.37 -9.00
N PHE A 932 -31.79 -8.71 -9.16
CA PHE A 932 -31.65 -7.42 -9.83
C PHE A 932 -30.74 -7.44 -11.07
N SER A 933 -30.74 -8.55 -11.79
CA SER A 933 -29.96 -8.77 -13.02
C SER A 933 -30.18 -7.65 -14.05
N LYS A 934 -29.10 -7.20 -14.70
CA LYS A 934 -29.19 -6.27 -15.85
C LYS A 934 -30.03 -6.88 -17.00
N PRO A 935 -30.95 -6.12 -17.63
CA PRO A 935 -31.61 -6.56 -18.86
C PRO A 935 -30.60 -6.61 -20.02
N GLU A 936 -30.78 -7.55 -20.95
CA GLU A 936 -29.90 -7.65 -22.12
C GLU A 936 -30.08 -6.47 -23.09
N LYS A 937 -28.98 -6.02 -23.70
CA LYS A 937 -28.90 -4.80 -24.53
C LYS A 937 -29.82 -4.75 -25.76
N ASN A 938 -30.48 -5.84 -26.13
CA ASN A 938 -31.36 -5.93 -27.29
C ASN A 938 -32.86 -5.89 -26.96
N GLU A 939 -33.25 -5.97 -25.68
CA GLU A 939 -34.67 -5.90 -25.30
C GLU A 939 -35.07 -4.46 -24.95
N SER A 940 -36.01 -3.90 -25.71
CA SER A 940 -36.57 -2.55 -25.47
C SER A 940 -37.56 -2.50 -24.30
N GLY A 941 -37.30 -3.26 -23.24
CA GLY A 941 -38.11 -3.42 -22.03
C GLY A 941 -37.51 -2.73 -20.81
N THR A 942 -37.64 -1.40 -20.75
CA THR A 942 -37.56 -0.66 -19.48
C THR A 942 -38.75 -1.05 -18.59
N ASP A 943 -38.48 -1.49 -17.35
CA ASP A 943 -39.37 -1.27 -16.20
C ASP A 943 -38.70 -1.69 -14.86
N ILE A 944 -38.31 -2.95 -14.66
CA ILE A 944 -37.91 -3.45 -13.32
C ILE A 944 -36.61 -2.85 -12.76
N ALA A 945 -35.54 -2.83 -13.55
CA ALA A 945 -34.25 -2.30 -13.09
C ALA A 945 -34.36 -0.80 -12.76
N GLU A 946 -35.23 -0.09 -13.49
CA GLU A 946 -35.58 1.30 -13.25
C GLU A 946 -36.51 1.47 -12.04
N GLN A 947 -37.50 0.59 -11.86
CA GLN A 947 -38.42 0.59 -10.72
C GLN A 947 -37.66 0.34 -9.41
N PHE A 948 -36.89 -0.74 -9.29
CA PHE A 948 -36.05 -0.99 -8.11
C PHE A 948 -34.93 0.04 -7.98
N GLY A 949 -34.34 0.53 -9.07
CA GLY A 949 -33.41 1.66 -9.04
C GLY A 949 -34.03 2.92 -8.42
N ALA A 950 -35.28 3.23 -8.75
CA ALA A 950 -36.05 4.31 -8.14
C ALA A 950 -36.38 4.03 -6.66
N GLN A 951 -36.72 2.79 -6.29
CA GLN A 951 -36.87 2.41 -4.87
C GLN A 951 -35.60 2.67 -4.08
N PHE A 952 -34.43 2.25 -4.59
CA PHE A 952 -33.13 2.46 -3.95
C PHE A 952 -32.78 3.96 -3.85
N ARG A 953 -33.10 4.76 -4.87
CA ARG A 953 -32.88 6.21 -4.88
C ARG A 953 -33.75 6.96 -3.85
N ASP A 954 -35.00 6.52 -3.69
CA ASP A 954 -35.99 7.20 -2.85
C ASP A 954 -36.19 6.58 -1.46
N GLY A 955 -35.65 5.38 -1.21
CA GLY A 955 -35.80 4.61 0.04
C GLY A 955 -35.58 5.42 1.31
N ARG A 956 -34.56 6.29 1.30
CA ARG A 956 -34.25 7.19 2.42
C ARG A 956 -35.40 8.13 2.80
N LYS A 957 -36.21 8.60 1.84
CA LYS A 957 -37.35 9.51 2.08
C LYS A 957 -38.47 8.85 2.89
N TYR A 958 -38.60 7.53 2.76
CA TYR A 958 -39.65 6.71 3.35
C TYR A 958 -39.20 5.91 4.58
N GLY A 959 -37.96 6.13 5.06
CA GLY A 959 -37.45 5.42 6.23
C GLY A 959 -36.96 4.00 5.94
N ALA A 960 -36.64 3.66 4.68
CA ALA A 960 -36.09 2.37 4.29
C ALA A 960 -34.55 2.43 4.11
N ARG A 961 -33.90 1.27 4.32
CA ARG A 961 -32.49 0.99 4.04
C ARG A 961 -32.32 -0.40 3.44
N PHE A 962 -31.85 -0.42 2.19
CA PHE A 962 -31.52 -1.64 1.49
C PHE A 962 -30.05 -2.03 1.66
N TYR A 963 -29.80 -3.33 1.75
CA TYR A 963 -28.49 -3.96 1.80
C TYR A 963 -28.40 -4.99 0.68
N VAL A 964 -27.32 -4.96 -0.09
CA VAL A 964 -27.13 -5.76 -1.30
C VAL A 964 -25.94 -6.67 -1.07
N VAL A 965 -26.16 -7.98 -0.99
CA VAL A 965 -25.10 -8.99 -0.84
C VAL A 965 -24.95 -9.72 -2.17
N SER A 966 -23.74 -9.72 -2.75
CA SER A 966 -23.51 -10.22 -4.11
C SER A 966 -22.10 -10.78 -4.31
N GLN A 967 -21.98 -11.76 -5.21
CA GLN A 967 -20.69 -12.28 -5.67
C GLN A 967 -20.22 -11.64 -6.99
N ALA A 968 -21.18 -11.10 -7.76
CA ALA A 968 -20.99 -10.51 -9.07
C ALA A 968 -21.68 -9.14 -9.12
N PRO A 969 -21.15 -8.11 -8.42
CA PRO A 969 -21.76 -6.78 -8.40
C PRO A 969 -21.95 -6.18 -9.81
N SER A 970 -21.07 -6.46 -10.77
CA SER A 970 -21.19 -6.04 -12.18
C SER A 970 -22.45 -6.54 -12.89
N MET A 971 -23.13 -7.59 -12.39
CA MET A 971 -24.38 -8.10 -12.95
C MET A 971 -25.63 -7.34 -12.46
N ILE A 972 -25.51 -6.53 -11.41
CA ILE A 972 -26.62 -5.77 -10.81
C ILE A 972 -26.83 -4.44 -11.56
N ALA A 973 -28.08 -3.98 -11.66
CA ALA A 973 -28.40 -2.68 -12.27
C ALA A 973 -27.60 -1.49 -11.67
N GLN A 974 -27.04 -0.64 -12.53
CA GLN A 974 -26.13 0.45 -12.12
C GLN A 974 -26.79 1.46 -11.15
N ASP A 975 -28.10 1.71 -11.29
CA ASP A 975 -28.87 2.61 -10.44
C ASP A 975 -28.96 2.11 -8.98
N ILE A 976 -28.94 0.79 -8.77
CA ILE A 976 -28.94 0.16 -7.44
C ILE A 976 -27.56 0.29 -6.80
N ILE A 977 -26.50 0.01 -7.57
CA ILE A 977 -25.10 0.08 -7.12
C ILE A 977 -24.72 1.51 -6.76
N SER A 978 -25.03 2.48 -7.62
CA SER A 978 -24.75 3.91 -7.38
C SER A 978 -25.56 4.50 -6.23
N SER A 979 -26.70 3.89 -5.86
CA SER A 979 -27.44 4.25 -4.65
C SER A 979 -26.81 3.69 -3.36
N CYS A 980 -25.98 2.64 -3.45
CA CYS A 980 -25.23 2.07 -2.33
C CYS A 980 -24.01 2.94 -1.98
N THR A 981 -24.24 3.99 -1.19
CA THR A 981 -23.19 4.92 -0.74
C THR A 981 -22.13 4.24 0.14
N ASN A 982 -22.54 3.26 0.95
CA ASN A 982 -21.64 2.47 1.76
C ASN A 982 -21.25 1.20 1.01
N ILE A 983 -19.99 0.78 1.12
CA ILE A 983 -19.52 -0.48 0.54
C ILE A 983 -18.65 -1.25 1.53
N THR A 984 -18.66 -2.58 1.41
CA THR A 984 -17.76 -3.49 2.11
C THR A 984 -17.39 -4.63 1.17
N ILE A 985 -16.10 -4.76 0.90
CA ILE A 985 -15.58 -5.54 -0.23
C ILE A 985 -14.55 -6.56 0.29
N GLY A 986 -14.75 -7.84 -0.02
CA GLY A 986 -13.73 -8.88 0.11
C GLY A 986 -13.05 -9.19 -1.23
N PHE A 987 -12.37 -10.32 -1.31
CA PHE A 987 -11.75 -10.83 -2.55
C PHE A 987 -12.72 -10.88 -3.74
N LEU A 988 -12.25 -10.43 -4.92
CA LEU A 988 -12.99 -10.43 -6.18
C LEU A 988 -12.07 -10.75 -7.35
N LYS A 989 -12.36 -11.84 -8.08
CA LYS A 989 -11.55 -12.32 -9.22
C LYS A 989 -11.87 -11.70 -10.59
N ASN A 990 -13.11 -11.28 -10.81
CA ASN A 990 -13.59 -10.85 -12.14
C ASN A 990 -13.16 -9.40 -12.46
N PRO A 991 -12.56 -9.12 -13.64
CA PRO A 991 -12.19 -7.77 -14.05
C PRO A 991 -13.32 -6.73 -14.00
N ASP A 992 -14.53 -7.07 -14.46
CA ASP A 992 -15.65 -6.12 -14.51
C ASP A 992 -16.15 -5.76 -13.09
N ASP A 993 -16.05 -6.71 -12.15
CA ASP A 993 -16.37 -6.49 -10.74
C ASP A 993 -15.31 -5.59 -10.07
N LYS A 994 -14.03 -5.74 -10.43
CA LYS A 994 -12.93 -4.90 -9.94
C LYS A 994 -13.04 -3.46 -10.45
N ASP A 995 -13.25 -3.25 -11.74
CA ASP A 995 -13.39 -1.90 -12.33
C ASP A 995 -14.52 -1.13 -11.61
N LEU A 996 -15.66 -1.80 -11.38
CA LEU A 996 -16.80 -1.24 -10.65
C LEU A 996 -16.46 -0.91 -9.18
N VAL A 997 -15.77 -1.80 -8.49
CA VAL A 997 -15.35 -1.60 -7.09
C VAL A 997 -14.30 -0.49 -6.97
N MET A 998 -13.34 -0.41 -7.88
CA MET A 998 -12.32 0.64 -7.92
C MET A 998 -12.98 2.03 -8.05
N SER A 999 -13.98 2.15 -8.93
CA SER A 999 -14.84 3.33 -9.02
C SER A 999 -15.52 3.65 -7.68
N ALA A 1000 -16.13 2.64 -7.04
CA ALA A 1000 -16.81 2.77 -5.76
C ALA A 1000 -15.86 3.08 -4.57
N LEU A 1001 -14.57 2.74 -4.68
CA LEU A 1001 -13.50 3.11 -3.73
C LEU A 1001 -12.93 4.52 -3.98
N ALA A 1002 -13.34 5.19 -5.05
CA ALA A 1002 -12.72 6.41 -5.58
C ALA A 1002 -11.22 6.21 -5.89
N ARG A 1003 -10.95 5.19 -6.71
CA ARG A 1003 -9.65 4.89 -7.33
C ARG A 1003 -9.80 4.88 -8.85
N SER A 1004 -8.67 4.93 -9.56
CA SER A 1004 -8.66 4.84 -11.01
C SER A 1004 -9.13 3.45 -11.47
N GLU A 1005 -10.17 3.40 -12.30
CA GLU A 1005 -10.63 2.14 -12.89
C GLU A 1005 -9.63 1.58 -13.91
N LYS A 1006 -8.87 2.48 -14.59
CA LYS A 1006 -8.07 2.16 -15.78
C LYS A 1006 -6.86 3.07 -15.92
N GLY A 1007 -5.68 2.49 -16.12
CA GLY A 1007 -4.42 3.18 -16.40
C GLY A 1007 -3.28 2.66 -15.52
N PHE A 1008 -2.13 3.32 -15.55
CA PHE A 1008 -0.96 2.98 -14.72
C PHE A 1008 -1.05 3.53 -13.28
N ARG A 1009 -2.25 3.89 -12.82
CA ARG A 1009 -2.46 4.56 -11.52
C ARG A 1009 -3.39 3.70 -10.67
N ASP A 1010 -3.06 3.57 -9.39
CA ASP A 1010 -3.78 2.78 -8.40
C ASP A 1010 -3.83 1.25 -8.73
N GLU A 1011 -2.96 0.72 -9.59
CA GLU A 1011 -2.95 -0.71 -9.98
C GLU A 1011 -2.64 -1.64 -8.79
N GLU A 1012 -1.91 -1.16 -7.78
CA GLU A 1012 -1.72 -1.83 -6.49
C GLU A 1012 -3.05 -2.19 -5.81
N TRP A 1013 -4.06 -1.30 -5.88
CA TRP A 1013 -5.40 -1.58 -5.34
C TRP A 1013 -6.09 -2.71 -6.08
N ARG A 1014 -5.82 -2.85 -7.38
CA ARG A 1014 -6.35 -3.94 -8.19
C ARG A 1014 -5.67 -5.27 -7.85
N ARG A 1015 -4.34 -5.28 -7.74
CA ARG A 1015 -3.55 -6.43 -7.27
C ARG A 1015 -4.00 -6.86 -5.86
N PHE A 1016 -4.22 -5.90 -4.96
CA PHE A 1016 -4.65 -6.18 -3.60
C PHE A 1016 -6.07 -6.77 -3.53
N LEU A 1017 -7.03 -6.32 -4.37
CA LEU A 1017 -8.36 -6.93 -4.48
C LEU A 1017 -8.35 -8.42 -4.92
N ASP A 1018 -7.29 -8.83 -5.63
CA ASP A 1018 -7.01 -10.22 -6.02
C ASP A 1018 -6.30 -11.05 -4.92
N ASP A 1019 -5.86 -10.45 -3.83
CA ASP A 1019 -5.06 -11.12 -2.77
C ASP A 1019 -5.64 -10.90 -1.35
N ILE A 1020 -6.86 -10.36 -1.22
CA ILE A 1020 -7.50 -10.14 0.09
C ILE A 1020 -7.76 -11.50 0.78
N PRO A 1021 -7.15 -11.76 1.95
CA PRO A 1021 -7.36 -13.01 2.68
C PRO A 1021 -8.76 -13.11 3.29
N ILE A 1022 -9.21 -14.34 3.55
CA ILE A 1022 -10.50 -14.61 4.20
C ILE A 1022 -10.57 -13.88 5.56
N GLY A 1023 -11.68 -13.18 5.79
CA GLY A 1023 -11.90 -12.40 7.01
C GLY A 1023 -11.26 -10.99 6.99
N MET A 1024 -10.63 -10.58 5.90
CA MET A 1024 -10.26 -9.19 5.64
C MET A 1024 -11.24 -8.57 4.65
N ALA A 1025 -11.60 -7.30 4.85
CA ALA A 1025 -12.49 -6.56 3.98
C ALA A 1025 -12.09 -5.07 3.90
N ILE A 1026 -12.32 -4.44 2.75
CA ILE A 1026 -12.22 -2.99 2.57
C ILE A 1026 -13.61 -2.38 2.80
N GLY A 1027 -13.73 -1.52 3.81
CA GLY A 1027 -14.95 -0.76 4.09
C GLY A 1027 -14.81 0.69 3.63
N ARG A 1028 -15.84 1.25 2.98
CA ARG A 1028 -15.90 2.69 2.70
C ARG A 1028 -17.27 3.23 3.07
N TYR A 1029 -17.28 4.23 3.95
CA TYR A 1029 -18.49 4.81 4.54
C TYR A 1029 -18.47 6.34 4.40
N PRO A 1030 -18.60 6.87 3.17
CA PRO A 1030 -18.24 8.25 2.85
C PRO A 1030 -19.32 9.28 3.26
N TYR A 1031 -20.46 8.85 3.80
CA TYR A 1031 -21.51 9.77 4.28
C TYR A 1031 -21.14 10.37 5.65
N THR A 1032 -20.24 11.35 5.61
CA THR A 1032 -19.69 12.04 6.77
C THR A 1032 -19.39 13.49 6.44
N MET A 1033 -19.52 14.38 7.43
CA MET A 1033 -19.17 15.81 7.31
C MET A 1033 -17.65 16.03 7.30
N ASP A 1034 -16.86 15.07 7.79
CA ASP A 1034 -15.40 15.18 7.80
C ASP A 1034 -14.79 14.50 6.57
N ARG A 1035 -14.24 15.31 5.66
CA ARG A 1035 -13.51 14.83 4.47
C ARG A 1035 -12.42 13.81 4.81
N ARG A 1036 -11.81 13.89 6.00
CA ARG A 1036 -10.76 12.95 6.44
C ARG A 1036 -11.30 11.53 6.56
N MET A 1037 -12.56 11.33 6.93
CA MET A 1037 -13.22 10.03 7.15
C MET A 1037 -13.83 9.39 5.88
N GLN A 1038 -13.57 9.94 4.69
CA GLN A 1038 -14.13 9.44 3.41
C GLN A 1038 -13.25 8.41 2.68
N ARG A 1039 -12.05 8.11 3.19
CA ARG A 1039 -11.15 7.10 2.59
C ARG A 1039 -11.65 5.69 2.92
N PRO A 1040 -11.40 4.69 2.06
CA PRO A 1040 -11.57 3.29 2.43
C PRO A 1040 -10.68 2.91 3.62
N VAL A 1041 -11.12 1.97 4.44
CA VAL A 1041 -10.36 1.36 5.54
C VAL A 1041 -10.27 -0.14 5.35
N LEU A 1042 -9.15 -0.74 5.73
CA LEU A 1042 -8.98 -2.19 5.76
C LEU A 1042 -9.36 -2.69 7.16
N PHE A 1043 -10.23 -3.69 7.25
CA PHE A 1043 -10.71 -4.17 8.55
C PHE A 1043 -11.09 -5.65 8.55
N ARG A 1044 -11.13 -6.24 9.75
CA ARG A 1044 -11.69 -7.56 10.03
C ARG A 1044 -13.12 -7.39 10.54
N PRO A 1045 -14.16 -7.81 9.79
CA PRO A 1045 -15.53 -7.81 10.30
C PRO A 1045 -15.66 -8.68 11.56
N LEU A 1046 -16.43 -8.22 12.55
CA LEU A 1046 -16.70 -9.02 13.74
C LEU A 1046 -17.74 -10.11 13.43
N MET A 1047 -17.29 -11.36 13.42
CA MET A 1047 -18.19 -12.51 13.34
C MET A 1047 -19.08 -12.62 14.59
N LEU A 1048 -20.31 -13.10 14.40
CA LEU A 1048 -21.14 -13.59 15.50
C LEU A 1048 -20.74 -15.04 15.73
N ASP A 1049 -20.00 -15.28 16.81
CA ASP A 1049 -19.55 -16.62 17.21
C ASP A 1049 -20.71 -17.35 17.91
N VAL A 1050 -21.66 -17.82 17.10
CA VAL A 1050 -22.89 -18.49 17.53
C VAL A 1050 -23.11 -19.74 16.68
N PRO A 1051 -23.58 -20.86 17.26
CA PRO A 1051 -23.83 -22.09 16.52
C PRO A 1051 -25.00 -21.91 15.54
N GLU A 1052 -24.94 -22.60 14.40
CA GLU A 1052 -26.05 -22.67 13.45
C GLU A 1052 -27.16 -23.57 14.03
N PRO A 1053 -28.42 -23.09 14.12
CA PRO A 1053 -29.52 -23.89 14.63
C PRO A 1053 -29.94 -24.97 13.62
N SER A 1054 -30.29 -26.15 14.13
CA SER A 1054 -31.00 -27.15 13.34
C SER A 1054 -32.48 -26.80 13.22
N ASP A 1055 -33.16 -27.44 12.26
CA ASP A 1055 -34.62 -27.34 12.09
C ASP A 1055 -35.39 -27.68 13.39
N ALA A 1056 -34.87 -28.61 14.22
CA ALA A 1056 -35.45 -28.93 15.52
C ALA A 1056 -35.26 -27.81 16.57
N ASP A 1057 -34.15 -27.07 16.51
CA ASP A 1057 -33.89 -25.91 17.38
C ASP A 1057 -34.79 -24.72 16.97
N ILE A 1058 -35.05 -24.57 15.67
CA ILE A 1058 -36.03 -23.61 15.13
C ILE A 1058 -37.43 -23.96 15.65
N GLU A 1059 -37.84 -25.24 15.60
CA GLU A 1059 -39.15 -25.67 16.14
C GLU A 1059 -39.25 -25.43 17.64
N ALA A 1060 -38.19 -25.73 18.40
CA ALA A 1060 -38.17 -25.54 19.86
C ALA A 1060 -38.21 -24.05 20.27
N THR A 1061 -37.59 -23.16 19.48
CA THR A 1061 -37.44 -21.75 19.83
C THR A 1061 -38.60 -20.89 19.33
N LEU A 1062 -39.08 -21.13 18.10
CA LEU A 1062 -40.10 -20.31 17.44
C LEU A 1062 -41.46 -21.03 17.29
N GLY A 1063 -41.50 -22.34 17.50
CA GLY A 1063 -42.64 -23.21 17.19
C GLY A 1063 -42.67 -23.68 15.73
N GLY A 1064 -43.33 -24.80 15.46
CA GLY A 1064 -43.60 -25.27 14.10
C GLY A 1064 -44.88 -24.65 13.52
N ILE A 1065 -44.88 -24.37 12.22
CA ILE A 1065 -46.07 -23.98 11.44
C ILE A 1065 -46.44 -25.16 10.53
N LYS A 1066 -47.71 -25.54 10.47
CA LYS A 1066 -48.19 -26.59 9.57
C LYS A 1066 -49.18 -26.01 8.57
N LEU A 1067 -48.96 -26.33 7.29
CA LEU A 1067 -49.95 -26.08 6.25
C LEU A 1067 -51.15 -27.01 6.50
N HIS A 1068 -52.34 -26.42 6.65
CA HIS A 1068 -53.59 -27.18 6.75
C HIS A 1068 -54.13 -27.51 5.35
N ASP A 1069 -54.87 -28.63 5.26
CA ASP A 1069 -55.53 -29.11 4.03
C ASP A 1069 -56.86 -28.38 3.74
#